data_AF-A0A7K5XI63-F1
#
_entry.id   AF-A0A7K5XI63-F1
#
_cell.length_a   1.000
_cell.length_b   1.000
_cell.length_c   1.000
_cell.angle_alpha   90.00
_cell.angle_beta   90.00
_cell.angle_gamma   90.00
#
_symmetry.space_group_name_H-M   'P 1'
#
loop_
_entity.id
_entity.type
_entity.pdbx_description
1 polymer ?
#
loop_
_entity_poly.entity_id
_entity_poly.type
_entity_poly.pdbx_seq_one_letter_code
_entity_poly.pdbx_strand_id
1 'polypeptide(L)'
;QLHSKLLETERQLGEAHGRLKEQRQLSSEKLMDKEQQGADLQLKLSRAEEQLKEKAANSTELQHQLEKAKQQHQEQQTLQQNTTAKLREAQNDLEQVLRQIGDKDQKIQNLEALLQKSKENISLLEKEREDLYAKIQAGEGETAVLNQLQEKNHALQIQVTQLTEKLKNQSESHKQAQENLHEQVQEQKAHLRAAQDRVLSLETNITELTSQLNESKEKVSQLDVQVKAKTELLLSAEASKAAQRADLQNHLDTAQHALQDKQQELNKVSVQLDQVTAKLNDKQEYCAQLEANLKEHKEKRLYLEQKTEELEGQLKKLEADILDAKASKEQALQELQQQRQQSTELDLRTAELSKQLEAAREAMSSAKLDLQKKSEALEQAKQQISKQEEEKASLKQNLEKSNQDASKQLKELDCKMQAATSELQQMKLEKDHLLKDLTATKDKLSKSSESFKKRKEELEKEIQKGKAAVAEMEKSCQEVKHQLQVQTETVAKERNELKNSLEKKEGISKQLLIELDSARAQVLEIQGLLKEKEKSEQHLQGKLRELKESFEQKKKHSETLQAELKTALLEKAELENKLQQQSILSAQELKAEKVKLADLQKTHEKHKENMEKLQLDLYGKESELLATRQDLKSTEEKLALAQEELVSSRNRIASNNQQIQELKKAKSTLEQDASKKEQQLGEKTKMLQDLQNDRILKEKDLANEKCKTTELQEIRSRLEKESTKLGEELRACKQEFEKEVANLKDAKQLLIQQKLELQGKIDKMNSALEQEKKNHQAVKDQLKKREEELKKECAEIEDKLHAEKKEKEEENRKHEEKETKLTMQVTALNENLATMKKEWQSSQRRVSELEKQTDDLRGDIAVLEATVQNNQDERRALLERCIKSEGEIEKLQAKLVEMKKKLDNTTAAMQELGRENQSLQIKQTQALNRKWAEDNDVQNCMACGKGFSVTVRRHHCRQCGNIFCAECSAKNALTPSSKKPVRVCDTCFNDLQG
;
A
#
# COMPACT_ATOMS: atom_id res chain seq x y z
N GLN A 1 44.67 -27.25 -46.69
CA GLN A 1 43.97 -27.94 -45.57
C GLN A 1 43.44 -26.98 -44.52
N LEU A 2 44.27 -26.28 -43.74
CA LEU A 2 43.79 -25.34 -42.69
C LEU A 2 42.77 -24.32 -43.20
N HIS A 3 43.05 -23.63 -44.31
CA HIS A 3 42.12 -22.67 -44.92
C HIS A 3 40.76 -23.28 -45.31
N SER A 4 40.73 -24.52 -45.80
CA SER A 4 39.48 -25.25 -46.10
C SER A 4 38.69 -25.60 -44.83
N LYS A 5 39.37 -25.91 -43.72
CA LYS A 5 38.71 -26.08 -42.42
C LYS A 5 38.14 -24.76 -41.91
N LEU A 6 38.86 -23.65 -42.08
CA LEU A 6 38.40 -22.31 -41.70
C LEU A 6 37.12 -21.94 -42.46
N LEU A 7 37.14 -22.04 -43.79
CA LEU A 7 35.97 -21.81 -44.66
C LEU A 7 34.78 -22.71 -44.29
N GLU A 8 35.00 -23.98 -43.97
CA GLU A 8 33.92 -24.87 -43.55
C GLU A 8 33.38 -24.50 -42.16
N THR A 9 34.22 -24.06 -41.22
CA THR A 9 33.74 -23.52 -39.94
C THR A 9 32.99 -22.20 -40.10
N GLU A 10 33.44 -21.28 -40.96
CA GLU A 10 32.74 -20.03 -41.27
C GLU A 10 31.37 -20.30 -41.91
N ARG A 11 31.31 -21.29 -42.83
CA ARG A 11 30.06 -21.76 -43.44
C ARG A 11 29.09 -22.32 -42.41
N GLN A 12 29.57 -23.19 -41.51
CA GLN A 12 28.76 -23.76 -40.42
C GLN A 12 28.31 -22.71 -39.40
N LEU A 13 29.16 -21.73 -39.08
CA LEU A 13 28.83 -20.61 -38.17
C LEU A 13 27.78 -19.69 -38.80
N GLY A 14 27.86 -19.44 -40.11
CA GLY A 14 26.83 -18.76 -40.89
C GLY A 14 25.49 -19.51 -40.92
N GLU A 15 25.50 -20.83 -41.16
CA GLU A 15 24.29 -21.65 -41.09
C GLU A 15 23.68 -21.71 -39.67
N ALA A 16 24.51 -21.67 -38.63
CA ALA A 16 24.05 -21.59 -37.25
C ALA A 16 23.42 -20.22 -36.95
N HIS A 17 24.03 -19.13 -37.42
CA HIS A 17 23.47 -17.78 -37.29
C HIS A 17 22.15 -17.62 -38.05
N GLY A 18 22.04 -18.20 -39.25
CA GLY A 18 20.81 -18.25 -40.03
C GLY A 18 19.67 -18.94 -39.27
N ARG A 19 19.90 -20.19 -38.83
CA ARG A 19 18.92 -20.96 -38.03
C ARG A 19 18.53 -20.25 -36.73
N LEU A 20 19.47 -19.60 -36.05
CA LEU A 20 19.20 -18.88 -34.80
C LEU A 20 18.41 -17.57 -35.06
N LYS A 21 18.60 -16.93 -36.23
CA LYS A 21 17.76 -15.81 -36.68
C LYS A 21 16.34 -16.26 -37.01
N GLU A 22 16.17 -17.35 -37.76
CA GLU A 22 14.85 -17.95 -38.06
C GLU A 22 14.12 -18.36 -36.78
N GLN A 23 14.83 -19.00 -35.83
CA GLN A 23 14.25 -19.40 -34.55
C GLN A 23 13.79 -18.20 -33.71
N ARG A 24 14.57 -17.09 -33.70
CA ARG A 24 14.15 -15.83 -33.06
C ARG A 24 12.92 -15.23 -33.74
N GLN A 25 12.86 -15.25 -35.07
CA GLN A 25 11.73 -14.71 -35.82
C GLN A 25 10.45 -15.52 -35.57
N LEU A 26 10.52 -16.85 -35.68
CA LEU A 26 9.43 -17.77 -35.32
C LEU A 26 8.99 -17.66 -33.85
N SER A 27 9.92 -17.35 -32.93
CA SER A 27 9.58 -17.09 -31.53
C SER A 27 8.90 -15.74 -31.33
N SER A 28 9.25 -14.72 -32.11
CA SER A 28 8.63 -13.39 -32.08
C SER A 28 7.23 -13.41 -32.69
N GLU A 29 7.03 -14.13 -33.79
CA GLU A 29 5.73 -14.36 -34.41
C GLU A 29 4.79 -15.11 -33.44
N LYS A 30 5.29 -16.17 -32.79
CA LYS A 30 4.53 -16.89 -31.74
C LYS A 30 4.25 -16.07 -30.49
N LEU A 31 5.11 -15.10 -30.15
CA LEU A 31 4.84 -14.17 -29.05
C LEU A 31 3.70 -13.22 -29.42
N MET A 32 3.77 -12.61 -30.63
CA MET A 32 2.74 -11.72 -31.16
C MET A 32 1.37 -12.41 -31.29
N ASP A 33 1.35 -13.66 -31.77
CA ASP A 33 0.15 -14.52 -31.81
C ASP A 33 -0.46 -14.73 -30.40
N LYS A 34 0.39 -14.82 -29.37
CA LYS A 34 -0.04 -15.02 -27.97
C LYS A 34 -0.49 -13.72 -27.30
N GLU A 35 0.16 -12.61 -27.60
CA GLU A 35 -0.25 -11.26 -27.19
C GLU A 35 -1.61 -10.90 -27.81
N GLN A 36 -1.81 -11.21 -29.10
CA GLN A 36 -3.07 -10.98 -29.79
C GLN A 36 -4.19 -11.91 -29.30
N GLN A 37 -3.90 -13.18 -28.99
CA GLN A 37 -4.83 -14.07 -28.29
C GLN A 37 -5.17 -13.57 -26.88
N GLY A 38 -4.20 -13.00 -26.15
CA GLY A 38 -4.43 -12.38 -24.84
C GLY A 38 -5.36 -11.17 -24.93
N ALA A 39 -5.09 -10.26 -25.85
CA ALA A 39 -5.91 -9.06 -26.09
C ALA A 39 -7.35 -9.41 -26.51
N ASP A 40 -7.54 -10.40 -27.40
CA ASP A 40 -8.85 -10.84 -27.85
C ASP A 40 -9.64 -11.58 -26.75
N LEU A 41 -8.96 -12.36 -25.89
CA LEU A 41 -9.57 -12.92 -24.67
C LEU A 41 -9.96 -11.84 -23.66
N GLN A 42 -9.13 -10.81 -23.47
CA GLN A 42 -9.41 -9.71 -22.56
C GLN A 42 -10.58 -8.84 -23.06
N LEU A 43 -10.68 -8.61 -24.37
CA LEU A 43 -11.83 -7.95 -25.01
C LEU A 43 -13.13 -8.76 -24.82
N LYS A 44 -13.05 -10.09 -24.90
CA LYS A 44 -14.17 -11.00 -24.63
C LYS A 44 -14.58 -10.99 -23.15
N LEU A 45 -13.60 -10.92 -22.24
CA LEU A 45 -13.85 -10.81 -20.80
C LEU A 45 -14.61 -9.52 -20.46
N SER A 46 -14.13 -8.35 -20.90
CA SER A 46 -14.81 -7.08 -20.62
C SER A 46 -16.22 -7.01 -21.23
N ARG A 47 -16.45 -7.58 -22.42
CA ARG A 47 -17.80 -7.72 -23.00
C ARG A 47 -18.71 -8.63 -22.16
N ALA A 48 -18.18 -9.71 -21.60
CA ALA A 48 -18.94 -10.59 -20.72
C ALA A 48 -19.27 -9.90 -19.38
N GLU A 49 -18.32 -9.17 -18.78
CA GLU A 49 -18.54 -8.34 -17.58
C GLU A 49 -19.59 -7.26 -17.80
N GLU A 50 -19.59 -6.62 -18.97
CA GLU A 50 -20.55 -5.57 -19.33
C GLU A 50 -21.97 -6.13 -19.54
N GLN A 51 -22.11 -7.28 -20.22
CA GLN A 51 -23.38 -8.02 -20.29
C GLN A 51 -23.87 -8.52 -18.91
N LEU A 52 -22.95 -8.83 -17.99
CA LEU A 52 -23.29 -9.27 -16.63
C LEU A 52 -23.76 -8.07 -15.78
N LYS A 53 -23.15 -6.89 -15.93
CA LYS A 53 -23.64 -5.63 -15.35
C LYS A 53 -25.02 -5.24 -15.91
N GLU A 54 -25.23 -5.35 -17.22
CA GLU A 54 -26.52 -5.10 -17.87
C GLU A 54 -27.61 -6.04 -17.33
N LYS A 55 -27.32 -7.34 -17.23
CA LYS A 55 -28.26 -8.32 -16.63
C LYS A 55 -28.49 -8.10 -15.15
N ALA A 56 -27.49 -7.64 -14.39
CA ALA A 56 -27.67 -7.27 -12.99
C ALA A 56 -28.60 -6.05 -12.85
N ALA A 57 -28.40 -5.00 -13.67
CA ALA A 57 -29.27 -3.82 -13.71
C ALA A 57 -30.72 -4.19 -14.07
N ASN A 58 -30.90 -4.99 -15.13
CA ASN A 58 -32.22 -5.50 -15.54
C ASN A 58 -32.87 -6.38 -14.46
N SER A 59 -32.08 -7.16 -13.72
CA SER A 59 -32.58 -7.94 -12.57
C SER A 59 -33.02 -7.05 -11.41
N THR A 60 -32.30 -5.97 -11.11
CA THR A 60 -32.70 -5.02 -10.05
C THR A 60 -33.93 -4.20 -10.45
N GLU A 61 -34.06 -3.84 -11.73
CA GLU A 61 -35.24 -3.14 -12.25
C GLU A 61 -36.48 -4.05 -12.21
N LEU A 62 -36.38 -5.30 -12.69
CA LEU A 62 -37.47 -6.28 -12.57
C LEU A 62 -37.87 -6.54 -11.11
N GLN A 63 -36.90 -6.54 -10.18
CA GLN A 63 -37.20 -6.71 -8.76
C GLN A 63 -37.84 -5.46 -8.14
N HIS A 64 -37.47 -4.25 -8.57
CA HIS A 64 -38.16 -3.01 -8.19
C HIS A 64 -39.60 -2.97 -8.72
N GLN A 65 -39.81 -3.36 -9.98
CA GLN A 65 -41.14 -3.48 -10.59
C GLN A 65 -42.01 -4.53 -9.87
N LEU A 66 -41.44 -5.67 -9.48
CA LEU A 66 -42.13 -6.71 -8.70
C LEU A 66 -42.56 -6.19 -7.31
N GLU A 67 -41.68 -5.48 -6.60
CA GLU A 67 -42.02 -4.95 -5.27
C GLU A 67 -43.07 -3.82 -5.36
N LYS A 68 -42.99 -2.98 -6.40
CA LYS A 68 -44.02 -1.99 -6.71
C LYS A 68 -45.37 -2.63 -7.02
N ALA A 69 -45.39 -3.73 -7.78
CA ALA A 69 -46.61 -4.48 -8.08
C ALA A 69 -47.22 -5.14 -6.82
N LYS A 70 -46.39 -5.67 -5.91
CA LYS A 70 -46.85 -6.15 -4.59
C LYS A 70 -47.47 -5.04 -3.76
N GLN A 71 -46.82 -3.88 -3.68
CA GLN A 71 -47.33 -2.73 -2.93
C GLN A 71 -48.69 -2.27 -3.49
N GLN A 72 -48.80 -2.12 -4.81
CA GLN A 72 -50.06 -1.78 -5.48
C GLN A 72 -51.16 -2.82 -5.23
N HIS A 73 -50.83 -4.12 -5.21
CA HIS A 73 -51.79 -5.17 -4.88
C HIS A 73 -52.26 -5.10 -3.41
N GLN A 74 -51.35 -4.81 -2.48
CA GLN A 74 -51.66 -4.65 -1.06
C GLN A 74 -52.52 -3.39 -0.80
N GLU A 75 -52.23 -2.29 -1.50
CA GLU A 75 -53.04 -1.06 -1.47
C GLU A 75 -54.44 -1.29 -2.07
N GLN A 76 -54.55 -2.03 -3.18
CA GLN A 76 -55.85 -2.47 -3.71
C GLN A 76 -56.61 -3.37 -2.73
N GLN A 77 -55.93 -4.27 -2.01
CA GLN A 77 -56.56 -5.14 -1.01
C GLN A 77 -57.10 -4.34 0.18
N THR A 78 -56.36 -3.35 0.67
CA THR A 78 -56.83 -2.41 1.70
C THR A 78 -58.01 -1.57 1.21
N LEU A 79 -57.95 -1.05 -0.02
CA LEU A 79 -59.05 -0.30 -0.63
C LEU A 79 -60.32 -1.14 -0.80
N GLN A 80 -60.17 -2.42 -1.19
CA GLN A 80 -61.29 -3.37 -1.29
C GLN A 80 -61.94 -3.62 0.07
N GLN A 81 -61.15 -3.78 1.14
CA GLN A 81 -61.66 -3.94 2.51
C GLN A 81 -62.41 -2.67 2.97
N ASN A 82 -61.84 -1.49 2.77
CA ASN A 82 -62.47 -0.21 3.11
C ASN A 82 -63.77 0.05 2.32
N THR A 83 -63.79 -0.30 1.04
CA THR A 83 -65.01 -0.21 0.20
C THR A 83 -66.08 -1.20 0.66
N THR A 84 -65.67 -2.41 1.08
CA THR A 84 -66.59 -3.42 1.64
C THR A 84 -67.18 -2.97 2.99
N ALA A 85 -66.41 -2.26 3.82
CA ALA A 85 -66.92 -1.65 5.06
C ALA A 85 -67.96 -0.56 4.76
N LYS A 86 -67.62 0.42 3.92
CA LYS A 86 -68.54 1.49 3.49
C LYS A 86 -69.82 0.96 2.83
N LEU A 87 -69.73 -0.13 2.07
CA LEU A 87 -70.91 -0.78 1.48
C LEU A 87 -71.84 -1.39 2.55
N ARG A 88 -71.30 -1.95 3.63
CA ARG A 88 -72.11 -2.46 4.76
C ARG A 88 -72.75 -1.33 5.56
N GLU A 89 -72.04 -0.22 5.76
CA GLU A 89 -72.59 0.99 6.39
C GLU A 89 -73.78 1.52 5.58
N ALA A 90 -73.61 1.72 4.27
CA ALA A 90 -74.69 2.14 3.38
C ALA A 90 -75.86 1.13 3.29
N GLN A 91 -75.60 -0.18 3.45
CA GLN A 91 -76.66 -1.19 3.54
C GLN A 91 -77.46 -1.08 4.85
N ASN A 92 -76.79 -0.85 5.99
CA ASN A 92 -77.45 -0.64 7.27
C ASN A 92 -78.31 0.65 7.26
N ASP A 93 -77.78 1.73 6.69
CA ASP A 93 -78.50 3.01 6.54
C ASP A 93 -79.75 2.83 5.65
N LEU A 94 -79.63 2.10 4.54
CA LEU A 94 -80.75 1.78 3.66
C LEU A 94 -81.82 0.92 4.39
N GLU A 95 -81.41 -0.07 5.17
CA GLU A 95 -82.33 -0.90 5.96
C GLU A 95 -83.04 -0.06 7.05
N GLN A 96 -82.36 0.90 7.67
CA GLN A 96 -82.96 1.87 8.59
C GLN A 96 -83.98 2.77 7.88
N VAL A 97 -83.68 3.26 6.67
CA VAL A 97 -84.60 4.08 5.87
C VAL A 97 -85.84 3.28 5.45
N LEU A 98 -85.67 2.03 5.00
CA LEU A 98 -86.77 1.14 4.65
C LEU A 98 -87.70 0.89 5.86
N ARG A 99 -87.13 0.71 7.06
CA ARG A 99 -87.91 0.60 8.31
C ARG A 99 -88.71 1.87 8.60
N GLN A 100 -88.10 3.05 8.46
CA GLN A 100 -88.80 4.34 8.61
C GLN A 100 -89.91 4.57 7.57
N ILE A 101 -89.82 3.96 6.39
CA ILE A 101 -90.88 4.01 5.38
C ILE A 101 -92.06 3.13 5.84
N GLY A 102 -91.81 1.89 6.28
CA GLY A 102 -92.86 1.04 6.87
C GLY A 102 -93.58 1.67 8.06
N ASP A 103 -92.84 2.34 8.96
CA ASP A 103 -93.41 3.10 10.08
C ASP A 103 -94.29 4.30 9.65
N LYS A 104 -94.09 4.83 8.44
CA LYS A 104 -94.89 5.91 7.84
C LYS A 104 -96.11 5.35 7.12
N ASP A 105 -95.96 4.28 6.34
CA ASP A 105 -97.06 3.62 5.64
C ASP A 105 -98.11 3.08 6.63
N GLN A 106 -97.67 2.51 7.76
CA GLN A 106 -98.58 2.09 8.82
C GLN A 106 -99.36 3.27 9.45
N LYS A 107 -98.76 4.46 9.53
CA LYS A 107 -99.45 5.68 9.99
C LYS A 107 -100.43 6.21 8.93
N ILE A 108 -100.11 6.10 7.64
CA ILE A 108 -101.02 6.47 6.54
C ILE A 108 -102.27 5.58 6.60
N GLN A 109 -102.12 4.26 6.67
CA GLN A 109 -103.25 3.32 6.80
C GLN A 109 -104.15 3.64 8.01
N ASN A 110 -103.55 3.98 9.16
CA ASN A 110 -104.30 4.36 10.36
C ASN A 110 -105.09 5.66 10.16
N LEU A 111 -104.54 6.64 9.44
CA LEU A 111 -105.23 7.90 9.10
C LEU A 111 -106.33 7.68 8.04
N GLU A 112 -106.13 6.80 7.07
CA GLU A 112 -107.12 6.43 6.07
C GLU A 112 -108.33 5.72 6.71
N ALA A 113 -108.10 4.81 7.65
CA ALA A 113 -109.16 4.16 8.42
C ALA A 113 -109.99 5.17 9.26
N LEU A 114 -109.33 6.15 9.88
CA LEU A 114 -110.01 7.24 10.60
C LEU A 114 -110.81 8.15 9.66
N LEU A 115 -110.27 8.48 8.49
CA LEU A 115 -110.94 9.27 7.46
C LEU A 115 -112.18 8.54 6.91
N GLN A 116 -112.08 7.23 6.67
CA GLN A 116 -113.20 6.42 6.20
C GLN A 116 -114.34 6.38 7.22
N LYS A 117 -114.02 6.15 8.50
CA LYS A 117 -115.00 6.23 9.61
C LYS A 117 -115.64 7.61 9.74
N SER A 118 -114.91 8.69 9.41
CA SER A 118 -115.48 10.04 9.37
C SER A 118 -116.48 10.24 8.22
N LYS A 119 -116.24 9.65 7.03
CA LYS A 119 -117.18 9.71 5.90
C LYS A 119 -118.49 8.96 6.20
N GLU A 120 -118.38 7.81 6.86
CA GLU A 120 -119.52 7.00 7.30
C GLU A 120 -120.42 7.78 8.29
N ASN A 121 -119.81 8.46 9.27
CA ASN A 121 -120.54 9.33 10.19
C ASN A 121 -121.24 10.51 9.48
N ILE A 122 -120.59 11.13 8.48
CA ILE A 122 -121.18 12.23 7.71
C ILE A 122 -122.43 11.74 6.95
N SER A 123 -122.32 10.61 6.24
CA SER A 123 -123.45 10.04 5.49
C SER A 123 -124.65 9.70 6.40
N LEU A 124 -124.39 9.22 7.62
CA LEU A 124 -125.44 8.99 8.62
C LEU A 124 -126.17 10.29 9.00
N LEU A 125 -125.42 11.35 9.28
CA LEU A 125 -125.96 12.67 9.65
C LEU A 125 -126.72 13.34 8.48
N GLU A 126 -126.29 13.12 7.23
CA GLU A 126 -127.01 13.62 6.06
C GLU A 126 -128.36 12.91 5.86
N LYS A 127 -128.42 11.60 6.15
CA LYS A 127 -129.66 10.85 6.16
C LYS A 127 -130.61 11.28 7.29
N GLU A 128 -130.09 11.49 8.50
CA GLU A 128 -130.88 12.03 9.62
C GLU A 128 -131.43 13.43 9.31
N ARG A 129 -130.65 14.28 8.64
CA ARG A 129 -131.08 15.60 8.14
C ARG A 129 -132.26 15.46 7.16
N GLU A 130 -132.21 14.50 6.25
CA GLU A 130 -133.28 14.26 5.27
C GLU A 130 -134.56 13.71 5.91
N ASP A 131 -134.45 12.74 6.83
CA ASP A 131 -135.59 12.25 7.63
C ASP A 131 -136.23 13.36 8.47
N LEU A 132 -135.44 14.31 9.00
CA LEU A 132 -135.94 15.48 9.71
C LEU A 132 -136.63 16.49 8.78
N TYR A 133 -136.11 16.75 7.58
CA TYR A 133 -136.76 17.58 6.57
C TYR A 133 -138.12 16.99 6.14
N ALA A 134 -138.19 15.68 5.93
CA ALA A 134 -139.44 14.99 5.60
C ALA A 134 -140.50 15.13 6.71
N LYS A 135 -140.10 14.97 7.98
CA LYS A 135 -140.98 15.16 9.14
C LYS A 135 -141.46 16.62 9.29
N ILE A 136 -140.61 17.60 8.98
CA ILE A 136 -141.00 19.02 8.98
C ILE A 136 -142.03 19.33 7.89
N GLN A 137 -141.95 18.68 6.72
CA GLN A 137 -142.97 18.81 5.65
C GLN A 137 -144.32 18.15 6.00
N ALA A 138 -144.37 17.22 6.95
CA ALA A 138 -145.58 16.49 7.33
C ALA A 138 -146.58 17.27 8.22
N GLY A 139 -146.17 18.42 8.79
CA GLY A 139 -147.09 19.35 9.48
C GLY A 139 -147.54 18.97 10.90
N GLU A 140 -146.92 17.98 11.54
CA GLU A 140 -147.22 17.55 12.93
C GLU A 140 -146.66 18.54 13.98
N GLY A 141 -147.17 19.78 13.97
CA GLY A 141 -146.38 20.97 14.32
C GLY A 141 -146.39 21.50 15.76
N GLU A 142 -147.25 21.06 16.68
CA GLU A 142 -147.31 21.63 18.05
C GLU A 142 -147.04 20.62 19.17
N THR A 143 -147.88 19.61 19.40
CA THR A 143 -147.69 18.68 20.54
C THR A 143 -146.41 17.85 20.41
N ALA A 144 -146.10 17.40 19.19
CA ALA A 144 -144.83 16.73 18.89
C ALA A 144 -143.64 17.70 19.01
N VAL A 145 -143.81 18.98 18.67
CA VAL A 145 -142.77 20.01 18.82
C VAL A 145 -142.54 20.37 20.29
N LEU A 146 -143.56 20.39 21.15
CA LEU A 146 -143.40 20.66 22.58
C LEU A 146 -142.64 19.51 23.28
N ASN A 147 -143.00 18.26 23.00
CA ASN A 147 -142.27 17.10 23.52
C ASN A 147 -140.87 17.02 22.91
N GLN A 148 -140.70 17.22 21.60
CA GLN A 148 -139.37 17.34 21.00
C GLN A 148 -138.57 18.51 21.58
N LEU A 149 -139.18 19.61 22.02
CA LEU A 149 -138.46 20.71 22.66
C LEU A 149 -138.01 20.35 24.07
N GLN A 150 -138.79 19.56 24.83
CA GLN A 150 -138.33 19.03 26.11
C GLN A 150 -137.23 17.97 25.92
N GLU A 151 -137.41 17.01 25.01
CA GLU A 151 -136.38 16.02 24.65
C GLU A 151 -135.13 16.68 24.09
N LYS A 152 -135.25 17.67 23.20
CA LYS A 152 -134.11 18.45 22.68
C LYS A 152 -133.47 19.32 23.75
N ASN A 153 -134.20 19.89 24.70
CA ASN A 153 -133.59 20.66 25.78
C ASN A 153 -132.81 19.74 26.75
N HIS A 154 -133.35 18.56 27.06
CA HIS A 154 -132.62 17.55 27.84
C HIS A 154 -131.42 16.97 27.06
N ALA A 155 -131.58 16.66 25.78
CA ALA A 155 -130.49 16.23 24.89
C ALA A 155 -129.45 17.33 24.68
N LEU A 156 -129.84 18.61 24.65
CA LEU A 156 -128.93 19.76 24.63
C LEU A 156 -128.21 19.93 25.97
N GLN A 157 -128.84 19.68 27.13
CA GLN A 157 -128.14 19.62 28.41
C GLN A 157 -127.12 18.47 28.45
N ILE A 158 -127.48 17.30 27.94
CA ILE A 158 -126.56 16.16 27.81
C ILE A 158 -125.43 16.49 26.83
N GLN A 159 -125.72 17.08 25.67
CA GLN A 159 -124.71 17.54 24.71
C GLN A 159 -123.82 18.64 25.29
N VAL A 160 -124.35 19.62 26.02
CA VAL A 160 -123.57 20.67 26.70
C VAL A 160 -122.67 20.06 27.76
N THR A 161 -123.14 19.05 28.50
CA THR A 161 -122.31 18.32 29.48
C THR A 161 -121.19 17.54 28.76
N GLN A 162 -121.52 16.77 27.73
CA GLN A 162 -120.55 16.02 26.91
C GLN A 162 -119.58 16.93 26.13
N LEU A 163 -120.00 18.13 25.71
CA LEU A 163 -119.15 19.12 25.05
C LEU A 163 -118.26 19.82 26.07
N THR A 164 -118.75 20.12 27.28
CA THR A 164 -117.92 20.63 28.38
C THR A 164 -116.86 19.59 28.78
N GLU A 165 -117.23 18.31 28.85
CA GLU A 165 -116.29 17.23 29.17
C GLU A 165 -115.30 16.95 28.02
N LYS A 166 -115.74 17.00 26.76
CA LYS A 166 -114.84 16.98 25.60
C LYS A 166 -113.90 18.17 25.58
N LEU A 167 -114.37 19.38 25.89
CA LEU A 167 -113.56 20.59 25.94
C LEU A 167 -112.55 20.54 27.10
N LYS A 168 -112.93 19.98 28.25
CA LYS A 168 -112.01 19.68 29.36
C LYS A 168 -110.93 18.68 28.94
N ASN A 169 -111.33 17.54 28.36
CA ASN A 169 -110.40 16.51 27.90
C ASN A 169 -109.48 17.02 26.76
N GLN A 170 -109.99 17.88 25.88
CA GLN A 170 -109.18 18.59 24.89
C GLN A 170 -108.23 19.61 25.54
N SER A 171 -108.67 20.36 26.56
CA SER A 171 -107.80 21.28 27.30
C SER A 171 -106.68 20.55 28.04
N GLU A 172 -106.97 19.42 28.67
CA GLU A 172 -105.96 18.59 29.35
C GLU A 172 -105.04 17.90 28.34
N SER A 173 -105.56 17.46 27.18
CA SER A 173 -104.74 16.94 26.07
C SER A 173 -103.85 18.02 25.43
N HIS A 174 -104.35 19.24 25.23
CA HIS A 174 -103.56 20.38 24.74
C HIS A 174 -102.52 20.83 25.76
N LYS A 175 -102.82 20.80 27.06
CA LYS A 175 -101.84 21.04 28.13
C LYS A 175 -100.72 20.00 28.10
N GLN A 176 -101.06 18.71 28.01
CA GLN A 176 -100.06 17.65 27.87
C GLN A 176 -99.22 17.82 26.59
N ALA A 177 -99.85 18.16 25.46
CA ALA A 177 -99.12 18.44 24.21
C ALA A 177 -98.19 19.65 24.33
N GLN A 178 -98.59 20.70 25.07
CA GLN A 178 -97.76 21.88 25.35
C GLN A 178 -96.59 21.55 26.30
N GLU A 179 -96.80 20.69 27.29
CA GLU A 179 -95.77 20.19 28.20
C GLU A 179 -94.74 19.33 27.43
N ASN A 180 -95.20 18.37 26.63
CA ASN A 180 -94.34 17.55 25.77
C ASN A 180 -93.56 18.40 24.75
N LEU A 181 -94.18 19.42 24.16
CA LEU A 181 -93.49 20.35 23.24
C LEU A 181 -92.48 21.23 23.99
N HIS A 182 -92.73 21.57 25.25
CA HIS A 182 -91.75 22.27 26.09
C HIS A 182 -90.54 21.39 26.36
N GLU A 183 -90.73 20.11 26.73
CA GLU A 183 -89.63 19.16 26.91
C GLU A 183 -88.78 19.02 25.64
N GLN A 184 -89.40 18.79 24.47
CA GLN A 184 -88.68 18.75 23.18
C GLN A 184 -87.91 20.04 22.90
N VAL A 185 -88.45 21.22 23.22
CA VAL A 185 -87.74 22.50 23.06
C VAL A 185 -86.57 22.65 24.05
N GLN A 186 -86.62 22.04 25.25
CA GLN A 186 -85.47 22.03 26.16
C GLN A 186 -84.41 20.99 25.74
N GLU A 187 -84.82 19.82 25.24
CA GLU A 187 -83.94 18.79 24.69
C GLU A 187 -83.18 19.32 23.46
N GLN A 188 -83.86 19.98 22.53
CA GLN A 188 -83.22 20.63 21.38
C GLN A 188 -82.26 21.76 21.79
N LYS A 189 -82.56 22.50 22.88
CA LYS A 189 -81.60 23.47 23.46
C LYS A 189 -80.39 22.80 24.11
N ALA A 190 -80.55 21.62 24.71
CA ALA A 190 -79.44 20.85 25.26
C ALA A 190 -78.53 20.32 24.14
N HIS A 191 -79.11 19.79 23.07
CA HIS A 191 -78.36 19.39 21.87
C HIS A 191 -77.64 20.57 21.20
N LEU A 192 -78.29 21.74 21.10
CA LEU A 192 -77.66 22.94 20.54
C LEU A 192 -76.45 23.40 21.36
N ARG A 193 -76.54 23.37 22.70
CA ARG A 193 -75.38 23.66 23.58
C ARG A 193 -74.26 22.66 23.38
N ALA A 194 -74.55 21.36 23.44
CA ALA A 194 -73.54 20.31 23.22
C ALA A 194 -72.87 20.40 21.83
N ALA A 195 -73.59 20.89 20.81
CA ALA A 195 -73.01 21.20 19.50
C ALA A 195 -72.11 22.45 19.54
N GLN A 196 -72.51 23.51 20.25
CA GLN A 196 -71.70 24.72 20.44
C GLN A 196 -70.41 24.44 21.23
N ASP A 197 -70.49 23.67 22.32
CA ASP A 197 -69.34 23.25 23.12
C ASP A 197 -68.36 22.41 22.27
N ARG A 198 -68.88 21.54 21.40
CA ARG A 198 -68.08 20.76 20.45
C ARG A 198 -67.43 21.61 19.36
N VAL A 199 -68.09 22.67 18.89
CA VAL A 199 -67.50 23.64 17.95
C VAL A 199 -66.35 24.39 18.62
N LEU A 200 -66.55 24.93 19.83
CA LEU A 200 -65.49 25.63 20.59
C LEU A 200 -64.27 24.72 20.86
N SER A 201 -64.49 23.44 21.15
CA SER A 201 -63.40 22.45 21.28
C SER A 201 -62.65 22.24 19.96
N LEU A 202 -63.36 22.15 18.83
CA LEU A 202 -62.74 22.00 17.51
C LEU A 202 -61.98 23.28 17.09
N GLU A 203 -62.52 24.47 17.34
CA GLU A 203 -61.84 25.75 17.11
C GLU A 203 -60.55 25.87 17.93
N THR A 204 -60.58 25.42 19.19
CA THR A 204 -59.39 25.36 20.05
C THR A 204 -58.33 24.42 19.46
N ASN A 205 -58.72 23.20 19.07
CA ASN A 205 -57.81 22.22 18.46
C ASN A 205 -57.22 22.72 17.12
N ILE A 206 -58.03 23.38 16.27
CA ILE A 206 -57.57 24.00 15.02
C ILE A 206 -56.55 25.11 15.30
N THR A 207 -56.78 25.91 16.34
CA THR A 207 -55.86 26.98 16.75
C THR A 207 -54.52 26.41 17.22
N GLU A 208 -54.54 25.35 18.04
CA GLU A 208 -53.32 24.68 18.52
C GLU A 208 -52.55 24.03 17.36
N LEU A 209 -53.21 23.25 16.50
CA LEU A 209 -52.60 22.66 15.31
C LEU A 209 -52.00 23.71 14.36
N THR A 210 -52.63 24.88 14.25
CA THR A 210 -52.11 26.01 13.47
C THR A 210 -50.83 26.57 14.09
N SER A 211 -50.76 26.65 15.43
CA SER A 211 -49.54 27.06 16.15
C SER A 211 -48.41 26.04 15.95
N GLN A 212 -48.68 24.75 16.17
CA GLN A 212 -47.71 23.66 15.99
C GLN A 212 -47.18 23.59 14.53
N LEU A 213 -48.05 23.85 13.54
CA LEU A 213 -47.68 23.94 12.12
C LEU A 213 -46.76 25.14 11.85
N ASN A 214 -47.01 26.30 12.46
CA ASN A 214 -46.19 27.49 12.27
C ASN A 214 -44.81 27.35 12.94
N GLU A 215 -44.73 26.82 14.15
CA GLU A 215 -43.46 26.41 14.77
C GLU A 215 -42.67 25.43 13.89
N SER A 216 -43.37 24.46 13.27
CA SER A 216 -42.73 23.47 12.40
C SER A 216 -42.16 24.09 11.13
N LYS A 217 -42.88 25.04 10.51
CA LYS A 217 -42.39 25.83 9.37
C LYS A 217 -41.16 26.66 9.74
N GLU A 218 -41.16 27.30 10.92
CA GLU A 218 -40.02 28.10 11.37
C GLU A 218 -38.79 27.23 11.63
N LYS A 219 -38.96 26.08 12.31
CA LYS A 219 -37.89 25.08 12.52
C LYS A 219 -37.31 24.57 11.19
N VAL A 220 -38.15 24.32 10.18
CA VAL A 220 -37.71 23.96 8.81
C VAL A 220 -36.93 25.11 8.15
N SER A 221 -37.38 26.36 8.27
CA SER A 221 -36.67 27.52 7.74
C SER A 221 -35.30 27.72 8.39
N GLN A 222 -35.19 27.51 9.71
CA GLN A 222 -33.92 27.59 10.43
C GLN A 222 -32.96 26.46 10.00
N LEU A 223 -33.46 25.26 9.75
CA LEU A 223 -32.66 24.13 9.23
C LEU A 223 -32.17 24.36 7.80
N ASP A 224 -33.00 24.91 6.90
CA ASP A 224 -32.62 25.26 5.52
C ASP A 224 -31.47 26.29 5.49
N VAL A 225 -31.52 27.32 6.36
CA VAL A 225 -30.40 28.28 6.53
C VAL A 225 -29.13 27.58 7.02
N GLN A 226 -29.23 26.65 7.98
CA GLN A 226 -28.07 25.88 8.46
C GLN A 226 -27.50 24.95 7.39
N VAL A 227 -28.33 24.34 6.54
CA VAL A 227 -27.88 23.50 5.41
C VAL A 227 -27.13 24.35 4.41
N LYS A 228 -27.66 25.51 4.00
CA LYS A 228 -27.00 26.43 3.06
C LYS A 228 -25.62 26.88 3.57
N ALA A 229 -25.53 27.33 4.82
CA ALA A 229 -24.24 27.71 5.42
C ALA A 229 -23.24 26.53 5.49
N LYS A 230 -23.70 25.30 5.77
CA LYS A 230 -22.84 24.10 5.75
C LYS A 230 -22.39 23.73 4.32
N THR A 231 -23.25 23.90 3.32
CA THR A 231 -22.91 23.66 1.91
C THR A 231 -21.86 24.67 1.41
N GLU A 232 -21.99 25.96 1.75
CA GLU A 232 -20.98 26.98 1.41
C GLU A 232 -19.61 26.68 2.05
N LEU A 233 -19.59 26.28 3.33
CA LEU A 233 -18.37 25.82 4.00
C LEU A 233 -17.78 24.56 3.35
N LEU A 234 -18.61 23.62 2.90
CA LEU A 234 -18.16 22.41 2.20
C LEU A 234 -17.51 22.76 0.86
N LEU A 235 -18.15 23.60 0.04
CA LEU A 235 -17.63 24.06 -1.25
C LEU A 235 -16.31 24.82 -1.08
N SER A 236 -16.18 25.66 -0.05
CA SER A 236 -14.92 26.34 0.28
C SER A 236 -13.82 25.34 0.68
N ALA A 237 -14.15 24.28 1.42
CA ALA A 237 -13.19 23.25 1.80
C ALA A 237 -12.79 22.34 0.61
N GLU A 238 -13.71 22.08 -0.32
CA GLU A 238 -13.42 21.36 -1.56
C GLU A 238 -12.54 22.18 -2.52
N ALA A 239 -12.81 23.48 -2.68
CA ALA A 239 -11.95 24.38 -3.46
C ALA A 239 -10.51 24.45 -2.89
N SER A 240 -10.38 24.53 -1.57
CA SER A 240 -9.07 24.49 -0.89
C SER A 240 -8.33 23.16 -1.13
N LYS A 241 -9.04 22.02 -1.03
CA LYS A 241 -8.47 20.69 -1.34
C LYS A 241 -8.14 20.51 -2.82
N ALA A 242 -8.89 21.14 -3.73
CA ALA A 242 -8.57 21.12 -5.16
C ALA A 242 -7.27 21.89 -5.46
N ALA A 243 -7.08 23.06 -4.84
CA ALA A 243 -5.82 23.81 -4.93
C ALA A 243 -4.62 23.00 -4.38
N GLN A 244 -4.77 22.38 -3.21
CA GLN A 244 -3.73 21.52 -2.62
C GLN A 244 -3.40 20.31 -3.50
N ARG A 245 -4.39 19.70 -4.18
CA ARG A 245 -4.15 18.60 -5.13
C ARG A 245 -3.38 19.06 -6.36
N ALA A 246 -3.68 20.24 -6.90
CA ALA A 246 -2.96 20.80 -8.05
C ALA A 246 -1.50 21.12 -7.69
N ASP A 247 -1.26 21.67 -6.50
CA ASP A 247 0.09 21.97 -5.99
C ASP A 247 0.93 20.69 -5.78
N LEU A 248 0.33 19.67 -5.15
CA LEU A 248 0.95 18.35 -5.00
C LEU A 248 1.20 17.64 -6.34
N GLN A 249 0.32 17.81 -7.34
CA GLN A 249 0.53 17.28 -8.69
C GLN A 249 1.72 17.97 -9.37
N ASN A 250 1.81 19.30 -9.33
CA ASN A 250 2.96 20.03 -9.86
C ASN A 250 4.29 19.59 -9.21
N HIS A 251 4.28 19.34 -7.90
CA HIS A 251 5.44 18.79 -7.19
C HIS A 251 5.76 17.35 -7.59
N LEU A 252 4.75 16.49 -7.79
CA LEU A 252 4.93 15.12 -8.27
C LEU A 252 5.52 15.11 -9.68
N ASP A 253 4.98 15.90 -10.60
CA ASP A 253 5.43 16.00 -11.98
C ASP A 253 6.87 16.53 -12.03
N THR A 254 7.20 17.54 -11.23
CA THR A 254 8.58 18.06 -11.08
C THR A 254 9.54 16.97 -10.60
N ALA A 255 9.13 16.16 -9.62
CA ALA A 255 9.94 15.05 -9.11
C ALA A 255 10.10 13.93 -10.15
N GLN A 256 9.07 13.63 -10.96
CA GLN A 256 9.15 12.66 -12.06
C GLN A 256 10.12 13.12 -13.15
N HIS A 257 10.10 14.40 -13.55
CA HIS A 257 11.06 14.94 -14.52
C HIS A 257 12.50 14.87 -14.00
N ALA A 258 12.73 15.25 -12.74
CA ALA A 258 14.05 15.13 -12.11
C ALA A 258 14.53 13.67 -12.02
N LEU A 259 13.63 12.72 -11.74
CA LEU A 259 13.94 11.28 -11.76
C LEU A 259 14.28 10.79 -13.17
N GLN A 260 13.56 11.26 -14.19
CA GLN A 260 13.82 10.92 -15.60
C GLN A 260 15.18 11.45 -16.07
N ASP A 261 15.57 12.66 -15.67
CA ASP A 261 16.91 13.21 -15.93
C ASP A 261 18.00 12.37 -15.25
N LYS A 262 17.79 11.94 -14.01
CA LYS A 262 18.74 11.04 -13.32
C LYS A 262 18.78 9.63 -13.91
N GLN A 263 17.68 9.13 -14.47
CA GLN A 263 17.72 7.89 -15.26
C GLN A 263 18.52 8.07 -16.55
N GLN A 264 18.46 9.23 -17.22
CA GLN A 264 19.31 9.51 -18.38
C GLN A 264 20.80 9.64 -18.02
N GLU A 265 21.14 10.24 -16.87
CA GLU A 265 22.51 10.24 -16.35
C GLU A 265 23.00 8.82 -16.04
N LEU A 266 22.19 8.00 -15.35
CA LEU A 266 22.53 6.62 -15.04
C LEU A 266 22.75 5.78 -16.31
N ASN A 267 21.91 5.96 -17.33
CA ASN A 267 22.08 5.29 -18.62
C ASN A 267 23.38 5.71 -19.34
N LYS A 268 23.78 6.99 -19.26
CA LYS A 268 25.08 7.47 -19.78
C LYS A 268 26.26 6.84 -19.04
N VAL A 269 26.16 6.72 -17.71
CA VAL A 269 27.20 6.07 -16.88
C VAL A 269 27.29 4.57 -17.19
N SER A 270 26.16 3.89 -17.41
CA SER A 270 26.16 2.48 -17.85
C SER A 270 26.91 2.31 -19.17
N VAL A 271 26.59 3.11 -20.19
CA VAL A 271 27.28 3.05 -21.50
C VAL A 271 28.79 3.35 -21.38
N GLN A 272 29.19 4.21 -20.45
CA GLN A 272 30.62 4.43 -20.15
C GLN A 272 31.27 3.23 -19.46
N LEU A 273 30.57 2.58 -18.52
CA LEU A 273 31.03 1.36 -17.86
C LEU A 273 31.16 0.19 -18.84
N ASP A 274 30.20 0.04 -19.77
CA ASP A 274 30.25 -0.97 -20.84
C ASP A 274 31.47 -0.74 -21.75
N GLN A 275 31.75 0.51 -22.12
CA GLN A 275 32.94 0.87 -22.91
C GLN A 275 34.26 0.63 -22.17
N VAL A 276 34.29 0.81 -20.84
CA VAL A 276 35.47 0.48 -20.02
C VAL A 276 35.63 -1.04 -19.88
N THR A 277 34.52 -1.77 -19.73
CA THR A 277 34.51 -3.24 -19.63
C THR A 277 34.97 -3.89 -20.94
N ALA A 278 34.51 -3.40 -22.09
CA ALA A 278 35.01 -3.84 -23.40
C ALA A 278 36.53 -3.63 -23.52
N LYS A 279 37.03 -2.43 -23.20
CA LYS A 279 38.48 -2.13 -23.20
C LYS A 279 39.27 -2.98 -22.21
N LEU A 280 38.68 -3.41 -21.09
CA LEU A 280 39.31 -4.32 -20.14
C LEU A 280 39.42 -5.74 -20.75
N ASN A 281 38.37 -6.22 -21.41
CA ASN A 281 38.39 -7.51 -22.11
C ASN A 281 39.43 -7.52 -23.25
N ASP A 282 39.49 -6.46 -24.07
CA ASP A 282 40.53 -6.29 -25.11
C ASP A 282 41.95 -6.43 -24.54
N LYS A 283 42.17 -5.94 -23.30
CA LYS A 283 43.45 -6.06 -22.59
C LYS A 283 43.67 -7.43 -21.96
N GLN A 284 42.63 -8.11 -21.49
CA GLN A 284 42.74 -9.49 -21.02
C GLN A 284 43.07 -10.45 -22.15
N GLU A 285 42.43 -10.33 -23.32
CA GLU A 285 42.78 -11.12 -24.51
C GLU A 285 44.22 -10.84 -24.97
N TYR A 286 44.65 -9.57 -24.99
CA TYR A 286 46.03 -9.21 -25.31
C TYR A 286 47.04 -9.79 -24.30
N CYS A 287 46.73 -9.81 -23.00
CA CYS A 287 47.56 -10.46 -21.99
C CYS A 287 47.62 -11.98 -22.20
N ALA A 288 46.48 -12.64 -22.45
CA ALA A 288 46.45 -14.07 -22.74
C ALA A 288 47.26 -14.45 -24.00
N GLN A 289 47.23 -13.60 -25.03
CA GLN A 289 48.07 -13.76 -26.23
C GLN A 289 49.56 -13.61 -25.92
N LEU A 290 49.95 -12.67 -25.04
CA LEU A 290 51.33 -12.54 -24.58
C LEU A 290 51.78 -13.74 -23.72
N GLU A 291 50.91 -14.26 -22.85
CA GLU A 291 51.18 -15.46 -22.04
C GLU A 291 51.35 -16.71 -22.91
N ALA A 292 50.53 -16.88 -23.96
CA ALA A 292 50.68 -17.95 -24.94
C ALA A 292 52.02 -17.88 -25.67
N ASN A 293 52.39 -16.69 -26.19
CA ASN A 293 53.69 -16.47 -26.84
C ASN A 293 54.86 -16.75 -25.87
N LEU A 294 54.74 -16.30 -24.61
CA LEU A 294 55.76 -16.50 -23.58
C LEU A 294 55.87 -17.98 -23.13
N LYS A 295 54.79 -18.76 -23.23
CA LYS A 295 54.81 -20.23 -23.07
C LYS A 295 55.54 -20.91 -24.23
N GLU A 296 55.25 -20.53 -25.48
CA GLU A 296 55.96 -21.05 -26.66
C GLU A 296 57.47 -20.77 -26.60
N HIS A 297 57.87 -19.57 -26.16
CA HIS A 297 59.28 -19.24 -25.94
C HIS A 297 59.94 -20.06 -24.81
N LYS A 298 59.21 -20.38 -23.73
CA LYS A 298 59.71 -21.28 -22.66
C LYS A 298 59.89 -22.71 -23.17
N GLU A 299 58.94 -23.23 -23.94
CA GLU A 299 59.01 -24.58 -24.53
C GLU A 299 60.17 -24.70 -25.53
N LYS A 300 60.37 -23.67 -26.37
CA LYS A 300 61.55 -23.55 -27.24
C LYS A 300 62.87 -23.48 -26.47
N ARG A 301 62.92 -22.78 -25.33
CA ARG A 301 64.13 -22.71 -24.49
C ARG A 301 64.46 -24.07 -23.87
N LEU A 302 63.46 -24.78 -23.33
CA LEU A 302 63.63 -26.11 -22.74
C LEU A 302 64.14 -27.13 -23.76
N TYR A 303 63.65 -27.08 -25.00
CA TYR A 303 64.15 -27.92 -26.09
C TYR A 303 65.64 -27.65 -26.40
N LEU A 304 66.07 -26.39 -26.40
CA LEU A 304 67.48 -26.01 -26.61
C LEU A 304 68.39 -26.36 -25.42
N GLU A 305 67.88 -26.28 -24.19
CA GLU A 305 68.56 -26.74 -22.98
C GLU A 305 68.85 -28.26 -23.09
N GLN A 306 67.82 -29.07 -23.35
CA GLN A 306 67.97 -30.53 -23.58
C GLN A 306 68.91 -30.85 -24.74
N LYS A 307 68.86 -30.07 -25.83
CA LYS A 307 69.77 -30.23 -26.98
C LYS A 307 71.23 -29.93 -26.62
N THR A 308 71.46 -29.05 -25.66
CA THR A 308 72.80 -28.71 -25.17
C THR A 308 73.34 -29.82 -24.26
N GLU A 309 72.52 -30.34 -23.34
CA GLU A 309 72.87 -31.49 -22.49
C GLU A 309 73.23 -32.74 -23.31
N GLU A 310 72.50 -33.01 -24.39
CA GLU A 310 72.79 -34.11 -25.33
C GLU A 310 74.19 -33.96 -25.96
N LEU A 311 74.55 -32.75 -26.41
CA LEU A 311 75.84 -32.46 -27.03
C LEU A 311 77.00 -32.46 -26.03
N GLU A 312 76.78 -31.98 -24.80
CA GLU A 312 77.76 -32.10 -23.71
C GLU A 312 78.05 -33.57 -23.35
N GLY A 313 77.02 -34.43 -23.36
CA GLY A 313 77.18 -35.87 -23.15
C GLY A 313 78.03 -36.52 -24.24
N GLN A 314 77.85 -36.11 -25.50
CA GLN A 314 78.66 -36.57 -26.63
C GLN A 314 80.12 -36.10 -26.54
N LEU A 315 80.35 -34.83 -26.14
CA LEU A 315 81.71 -34.31 -25.92
C LEU A 315 82.45 -35.06 -24.81
N LYS A 316 81.84 -35.24 -23.63
CA LYS A 316 82.44 -35.96 -22.50
C LYS A 316 82.80 -37.42 -22.86
N LYS A 317 82.03 -38.05 -23.75
CA LYS A 317 82.39 -39.37 -24.29
C LYS A 317 83.63 -39.32 -25.17
N LEU A 318 83.68 -38.38 -26.12
CA LEU A 318 84.86 -38.22 -27.00
C LEU A 318 86.14 -37.87 -26.21
N GLU A 319 86.02 -37.11 -25.12
CA GLU A 319 87.14 -36.83 -24.20
C GLU A 319 87.66 -38.10 -23.52
N ALA A 320 86.78 -39.02 -23.12
CA ALA A 320 87.16 -40.33 -22.58
C ALA A 320 87.81 -41.23 -23.65
N ASP A 321 87.21 -41.34 -24.84
CA ASP A 321 87.75 -42.12 -25.97
C ASP A 321 89.18 -41.63 -26.34
N ILE A 322 89.47 -40.33 -26.21
CA ILE A 322 90.79 -39.72 -26.42
C ILE A 322 91.79 -40.05 -25.29
N LEU A 323 91.34 -40.23 -24.05
CA LEU A 323 92.20 -40.61 -22.92
C LEU A 323 92.63 -42.08 -23.03
N ASP A 324 91.72 -42.99 -23.35
CA ASP A 324 92.02 -44.41 -23.54
C ASP A 324 92.97 -44.64 -24.73
N ALA A 325 92.81 -43.86 -25.81
CA ALA A 325 93.73 -43.85 -26.94
C ALA A 325 95.15 -43.35 -26.56
N LYS A 326 95.28 -42.43 -25.59
CA LYS A 326 96.59 -41.99 -25.07
C LYS A 326 97.25 -43.07 -24.21
N ALA A 327 96.51 -43.66 -23.28
CA ALA A 327 97.02 -44.74 -22.42
C ALA A 327 97.53 -45.93 -23.27
N SER A 328 96.75 -46.34 -24.28
CA SER A 328 97.12 -47.39 -25.23
C SER A 328 98.43 -47.08 -25.98
N LYS A 329 98.65 -45.81 -26.33
CA LYS A 329 99.88 -45.36 -27.01
C LYS A 329 101.10 -45.38 -26.08
N GLU A 330 100.95 -45.01 -24.81
CA GLU A 330 102.04 -45.01 -23.84
C GLU A 330 102.47 -46.45 -23.48
N GLN A 331 101.52 -47.38 -23.38
CA GLN A 331 101.82 -48.80 -23.19
C GLN A 331 102.63 -49.38 -24.38
N ALA A 332 102.20 -49.14 -25.61
CA ALA A 332 102.92 -49.59 -26.81
C ALA A 332 104.35 -49.01 -26.93
N LEU A 333 104.59 -47.80 -26.40
CA LEU A 333 105.93 -47.21 -26.34
C LEU A 333 106.85 -47.91 -25.33
N GLN A 334 106.31 -48.38 -24.18
CA GLN A 334 107.09 -49.15 -23.20
C GLN A 334 107.49 -50.52 -23.76
N GLU A 335 106.58 -51.23 -24.41
CA GLU A 335 106.85 -52.54 -25.03
C GLU A 335 107.94 -52.43 -26.11
N LEU A 336 107.89 -51.40 -26.96
CA LEU A 336 108.91 -51.11 -27.97
C LEU A 336 110.29 -50.80 -27.36
N GLN A 337 110.33 -50.12 -26.20
CA GLN A 337 111.58 -49.83 -25.49
C GLN A 337 112.17 -51.11 -24.87
N GLN A 338 111.34 -52.01 -24.35
CA GLN A 338 111.77 -53.29 -23.77
C GLN A 338 112.37 -54.23 -24.84
N GLN A 339 111.75 -54.33 -26.02
CA GLN A 339 112.30 -55.15 -27.12
C GLN A 339 113.67 -54.65 -27.61
N ARG A 340 113.91 -53.33 -27.63
CA ARG A 340 115.22 -52.76 -28.00
C ARG A 340 116.33 -53.21 -27.06
N GLN A 341 116.06 -53.30 -25.76
CA GLN A 341 117.04 -53.76 -24.77
C GLN A 341 117.40 -55.25 -24.98
N GLN A 342 116.40 -56.09 -25.26
CA GLN A 342 116.62 -57.51 -25.55
C GLN A 342 117.47 -57.74 -26.80
N SER A 343 117.27 -56.94 -27.87
CA SER A 343 118.11 -57.01 -29.07
C SER A 343 119.59 -56.74 -28.76
N THR A 344 119.88 -55.66 -28.01
CA THR A 344 121.26 -55.29 -27.67
C THR A 344 121.99 -56.32 -26.79
N GLU A 345 121.24 -57.10 -26.00
CA GLU A 345 121.81 -58.16 -25.16
C GLU A 345 122.17 -59.42 -25.98
N LEU A 346 121.41 -59.72 -27.04
CA LEU A 346 121.71 -60.80 -27.98
C LEU A 346 122.93 -60.50 -28.86
N ASP A 347 123.10 -59.26 -29.32
CA ASP A 347 124.25 -58.84 -30.11
C ASP A 347 125.57 -59.02 -29.32
N LEU A 348 125.58 -58.59 -28.05
CA LEU A 348 126.71 -58.82 -27.13
C LEU A 348 127.01 -60.31 -26.92
N ARG A 349 125.97 -61.15 -26.84
CA ARG A 349 126.13 -62.61 -26.67
C ARG A 349 126.77 -63.28 -27.89
N THR A 350 126.42 -62.81 -29.09
CA THR A 350 126.98 -63.33 -30.36
C THR A 350 128.47 -62.97 -30.52
N ALA A 351 128.86 -61.75 -30.13
CA ALA A 351 130.25 -61.30 -30.21
C ALA A 351 131.20 -62.12 -29.32
N GLU A 352 130.77 -62.43 -28.09
CA GLU A 352 131.58 -63.22 -27.15
C GLU A 352 131.77 -64.67 -27.62
N LEU A 353 130.72 -65.32 -28.14
CA LEU A 353 130.82 -66.68 -28.68
C LEU A 353 131.78 -66.78 -29.87
N SER A 354 131.81 -65.77 -30.75
CA SER A 354 132.74 -65.73 -31.89
C SER A 354 134.20 -65.70 -31.42
N LYS A 355 134.48 -64.90 -30.38
CA LYS A 355 135.83 -64.72 -29.81
C LYS A 355 136.37 -66.00 -29.16
N GLN A 356 135.51 -66.78 -28.51
CA GLN A 356 135.89 -68.06 -27.90
C GLN A 356 136.24 -69.13 -28.96
N LEU A 357 135.63 -69.05 -30.16
CA LEU A 357 135.89 -70.00 -31.24
C LEU A 357 137.28 -69.83 -31.88
N GLU A 358 137.81 -68.61 -31.97
CA GLU A 358 139.15 -68.36 -32.52
C GLU A 358 140.26 -68.87 -31.59
N ALA A 359 140.17 -68.56 -30.30
CA ALA A 359 141.17 -69.00 -29.29
C ALA A 359 141.35 -70.53 -29.27
N ALA A 360 140.26 -71.29 -29.49
CA ALA A 360 140.31 -72.75 -29.58
C ALA A 360 141.07 -73.27 -30.81
N ARG A 361 141.09 -72.53 -31.92
CA ARG A 361 141.81 -72.89 -33.15
C ARG A 361 143.32 -72.68 -33.01
N GLU A 362 143.73 -71.58 -32.39
CA GLU A 362 145.16 -71.27 -32.18
C GLU A 362 145.83 -72.30 -31.27
N ALA A 363 145.18 -72.69 -30.16
CA ALA A 363 145.67 -73.71 -29.24
C ALA A 363 145.85 -75.09 -29.90
N MET A 364 144.97 -75.47 -30.83
CA MET A 364 145.09 -76.70 -31.63
C MET A 364 146.29 -76.68 -32.59
N SER A 365 146.68 -75.49 -33.08
CA SER A 365 147.81 -75.35 -34.00
C SER A 365 149.16 -75.51 -33.28
N SER A 366 149.32 -74.94 -32.08
CA SER A 366 150.57 -75.03 -31.32
C SER A 366 150.89 -76.46 -30.87
N ALA A 367 149.89 -77.20 -30.35
CA ALA A 367 150.05 -78.57 -29.87
C ALA A 367 150.59 -79.54 -30.93
N LYS A 368 150.24 -79.32 -32.21
CA LYS A 368 150.73 -80.14 -33.34
C LYS A 368 152.23 -79.95 -33.60
N LEU A 369 152.76 -78.73 -33.39
CA LEU A 369 154.15 -78.38 -33.70
C LEU A 369 155.15 -78.97 -32.70
N ASP A 370 154.81 -79.01 -31.42
CA ASP A 370 155.73 -79.49 -30.38
C ASP A 370 155.80 -81.02 -30.29
N LEU A 371 154.78 -81.74 -30.75
CA LEU A 371 154.82 -83.20 -30.90
C LEU A 371 155.88 -83.63 -31.93
N GLN A 372 155.98 -82.91 -33.05
CA GLN A 372 156.92 -83.23 -34.13
C GLN A 372 158.39 -83.03 -33.70
N LYS A 373 158.69 -81.95 -32.97
CA LYS A 373 160.05 -81.70 -32.43
C LYS A 373 160.53 -82.79 -31.45
N LYS A 374 159.60 -83.40 -30.69
CA LYS A 374 159.97 -84.42 -29.68
C LYS A 374 160.32 -85.78 -30.25
N SER A 375 159.79 -86.16 -31.43
CA SER A 375 160.22 -87.38 -32.12
C SER A 375 161.66 -87.29 -32.64
N GLU A 376 162.08 -86.13 -33.15
CA GLU A 376 163.40 -85.92 -33.74
C GLU A 376 164.53 -85.96 -32.67
N ALA A 377 164.27 -85.36 -31.49
CA ALA A 377 165.22 -85.36 -30.38
C ALA A 377 165.48 -86.74 -29.77
N LEU A 378 164.49 -87.64 -29.78
CA LEU A 378 164.60 -88.96 -29.15
C LEU A 378 165.57 -89.90 -29.90
N GLU A 379 165.64 -89.79 -31.23
CA GLU A 379 166.47 -90.68 -32.05
C GLU A 379 167.95 -90.26 -32.04
N GLN A 380 168.24 -88.95 -31.93
CA GLN A 380 169.60 -88.44 -31.75
C GLN A 380 170.22 -88.94 -30.43
N ALA A 381 169.44 -88.98 -29.34
CA ALA A 381 169.92 -89.41 -28.02
C ALA A 381 170.44 -90.86 -28.01
N LYS A 382 169.80 -91.78 -28.75
CA LYS A 382 170.21 -93.19 -28.83
C LYS A 382 171.60 -93.37 -29.45
N GLN A 383 171.89 -92.63 -30.52
CA GLN A 383 173.19 -92.71 -31.20
C GLN A 383 174.35 -92.20 -30.33
N GLN A 384 174.06 -91.33 -29.35
CA GLN A 384 175.07 -90.70 -28.51
C GLN A 384 175.48 -91.57 -27.32
N ILE A 385 174.56 -92.34 -26.74
CA ILE A 385 174.84 -93.32 -25.67
C ILE A 385 175.80 -94.41 -26.17
N SER A 386 175.60 -94.91 -27.40
CA SER A 386 176.41 -95.97 -28.01
C SER A 386 177.91 -95.63 -28.14
N LYS A 387 178.32 -94.37 -28.01
CA LYS A 387 179.74 -93.95 -28.07
C LYS A 387 180.41 -93.84 -26.70
N GLN A 388 179.66 -93.48 -25.65
CA GLN A 388 180.26 -93.10 -24.37
C GLN A 388 180.74 -94.29 -23.52
N GLU A 389 180.18 -95.49 -23.71
CA GLU A 389 180.62 -96.67 -22.96
C GLU A 389 181.89 -97.31 -23.55
N GLU A 390 182.11 -97.22 -24.87
CA GLU A 390 183.38 -97.60 -25.51
C GLU A 390 184.52 -96.68 -25.05
N GLU A 391 184.29 -95.37 -24.98
CA GLU A 391 185.26 -94.41 -24.43
C GLU A 391 185.58 -94.70 -22.95
N LYS A 392 184.58 -95.02 -22.13
CA LYS A 392 184.76 -95.32 -20.70
C LYS A 392 185.67 -96.54 -20.46
N ALA A 393 185.59 -97.57 -21.31
CA ALA A 393 186.49 -98.73 -21.21
C ALA A 393 187.97 -98.36 -21.45
N SER A 394 188.24 -97.37 -22.30
CA SER A 394 189.61 -96.93 -22.62
C SER A 394 190.26 -96.01 -21.57
N LEU A 395 189.44 -95.33 -20.76
CA LEU A 395 189.84 -94.08 -20.10
C LEU A 395 190.18 -94.14 -18.60
N LYS A 396 190.47 -95.33 -18.06
CA LYS A 396 191.66 -95.62 -17.19
C LYS A 396 191.45 -96.90 -16.36
N GLN A 397 192.30 -97.94 -16.34
CA GLN A 397 193.47 -98.40 -17.12
C GLN A 397 194.77 -97.55 -17.19
N ASN A 398 194.72 -96.22 -17.08
CA ASN A 398 195.88 -95.31 -17.26
C ASN A 398 196.17 -94.49 -15.99
N LEU A 399 195.78 -95.01 -14.82
CA LEU A 399 196.03 -94.38 -13.50
C LEU A 399 196.82 -95.31 -12.59
N GLU A 400 196.39 -96.57 -12.49
CA GLU A 400 197.10 -97.64 -11.77
C GLU A 400 198.50 -97.91 -12.34
N LYS A 401 198.65 -97.70 -13.66
CA LYS A 401 199.92 -97.80 -14.41
C LYS A 401 200.88 -96.62 -14.19
N SER A 402 200.53 -95.61 -13.38
CA SER A 402 201.25 -94.31 -13.37
C SER A 402 202.06 -94.00 -12.11
N ASN A 403 202.12 -94.86 -11.09
CA ASN A 403 202.93 -94.57 -9.90
C ASN A 403 203.54 -95.75 -9.11
N GLN A 404 203.43 -97.00 -9.59
CA GLN A 404 204.41 -98.03 -9.19
C GLN A 404 205.75 -97.83 -9.92
N ASP A 405 205.72 -97.23 -11.11
CA ASP A 405 206.91 -96.81 -11.87
C ASP A 405 207.70 -95.67 -11.19
N ALA A 406 207.14 -95.00 -10.16
CA ALA A 406 207.89 -94.07 -9.29
C ALA A 406 208.49 -94.74 -8.04
N SER A 407 208.47 -96.07 -7.98
CA SER A 407 209.43 -96.82 -7.16
C SER A 407 210.70 -97.07 -7.96
N LYS A 408 210.61 -97.81 -9.09
CA LYS A 408 211.75 -98.45 -9.77
C LYS A 408 211.54 -98.63 -11.30
N GLN A 409 211.34 -97.61 -12.13
CA GLN A 409 212.21 -96.44 -12.39
C GLN A 409 212.48 -95.57 -11.14
N LEU A 410 213.55 -95.79 -10.34
CA LEU A 410 214.93 -96.12 -10.72
C LEU A 410 215.56 -95.10 -11.69
N LYS A 411 214.94 -93.90 -11.79
CA LYS A 411 215.18 -92.83 -12.78
C LYS A 411 214.83 -93.19 -14.23
N GLU A 412 215.18 -94.41 -14.63
CA GLU A 412 215.41 -94.90 -15.99
C GLU A 412 215.05 -96.41 -16.04
N LEU A 413 214.71 -97.07 -17.16
CA LEU A 413 213.98 -96.65 -18.37
C LEU A 413 213.49 -97.95 -19.08
N ASP A 414 213.80 -98.14 -20.37
CA ASP A 414 214.18 -99.41 -21.04
C ASP A 414 213.49 -100.72 -20.56
N CYS A 415 212.47 -101.29 -21.22
CA CYS A 415 211.98 -101.13 -22.60
C CYS A 415 212.85 -101.70 -23.73
N LYS A 416 213.46 -102.87 -23.47
CA LYS A 416 213.72 -103.90 -24.49
C LYS A 416 212.72 -105.05 -24.31
N MET A 417 212.04 -105.60 -25.31
CA MET A 417 211.68 -105.06 -26.64
C MET A 417 210.50 -105.89 -27.22
N GLN A 418 210.41 -106.04 -28.54
CA GLN A 418 209.37 -106.78 -29.28
C GLN A 418 209.47 -108.33 -29.14
N ALA A 419 208.37 -109.01 -29.51
CA ALA A 419 208.29 -110.37 -30.10
C ALA A 419 208.53 -111.63 -29.23
N ALA A 420 207.42 -112.28 -28.85
CA ALA A 420 207.19 -113.74 -28.72
C ALA A 420 205.67 -113.93 -28.44
N THR A 421 204.93 -114.98 -28.81
CA THR A 421 205.25 -116.27 -29.48
C THR A 421 206.02 -117.31 -28.66
N SER A 422 205.87 -117.22 -27.33
CA SER A 422 205.93 -118.34 -26.36
C SER A 422 205.25 -117.90 -25.04
N GLU A 423 204.41 -118.77 -24.45
CA GLU A 423 204.21 -118.97 -22.99
C GLU A 423 203.54 -117.89 -22.04
N LEU A 424 202.77 -118.37 -21.03
CA LEU A 424 202.51 -117.87 -19.62
C LEU A 424 201.66 -116.59 -19.19
N GLN A 425 200.61 -116.81 -18.32
CA GLN A 425 200.25 -116.22 -16.96
C GLN A 425 199.65 -114.77 -16.58
N GLN A 426 198.44 -114.69 -15.88
CA GLN A 426 198.11 -114.18 -14.45
C GLN A 426 197.52 -112.74 -13.94
N MET A 427 196.25 -112.65 -13.35
CA MET A 427 195.63 -111.91 -12.11
C MET A 427 195.08 -110.39 -11.86
N LYS A 428 193.90 -110.17 -11.10
CA LYS A 428 193.38 -109.08 -10.07
C LYS A 428 192.05 -108.10 -10.12
N LEU A 429 191.75 -107.07 -9.21
CA LEU A 429 190.37 -106.62 -8.55
C LEU A 429 189.94 -105.08 -8.07
N GLU A 430 188.61 -104.72 -7.79
CA GLU A 430 187.85 -103.70 -6.81
C GLU A 430 187.50 -102.11 -6.99
N LYS A 431 186.62 -101.18 -6.35
CA LYS A 431 185.31 -101.03 -5.45
C LYS A 431 184.71 -99.53 -5.03
N ASP A 432 183.38 -99.29 -4.56
CA ASP A 432 182.63 -98.28 -3.58
C ASP A 432 181.92 -96.78 -3.73
N HIS A 433 180.84 -96.38 -2.90
CA HIS A 433 180.30 -95.03 -2.27
C HIS A 433 178.78 -94.34 -2.23
N LEU A 434 178.46 -93.05 -1.74
CA LEU A 434 177.15 -92.48 -1.06
C LEU A 434 176.63 -90.90 -1.08
N LEU A 435 175.32 -90.50 -0.75
CA LEU A 435 174.65 -89.27 0.01
C LEU A 435 173.72 -88.01 -0.48
N LYS A 436 172.54 -87.70 0.23
CA LYS A 436 171.75 -86.45 0.84
C LYS A 436 170.91 -85.17 0.23
N ASP A 437 169.80 -84.69 0.96
CA ASP A 437 169.09 -83.30 1.28
C ASP A 437 168.21 -82.33 0.32
N LEU A 438 167.30 -81.27 0.61
CA LEU A 438 166.41 -80.62 1.71
C LEU A 438 165.22 -79.57 1.25
N THR A 439 164.68 -78.50 2.01
CA THR A 439 163.28 -77.79 1.88
C THR A 439 162.99 -76.25 2.38
N ALA A 440 161.77 -75.57 2.17
CA ALA A 440 161.01 -74.41 2.92
C ALA A 440 160.27 -73.14 2.21
N THR A 441 159.83 -72.02 2.92
CA THR A 441 158.76 -70.93 2.59
C THR A 441 159.12 -69.38 2.71
N LYS A 442 158.23 -68.34 2.39
CA LYS A 442 157.99 -66.95 3.06
C LYS A 442 157.21 -65.79 2.25
N ASP A 443 156.98 -64.57 2.82
CA ASP A 443 156.04 -63.44 2.45
C ASP A 443 156.58 -61.94 2.39
N LYS A 444 155.82 -60.93 1.79
CA LYS A 444 155.61 -59.47 2.22
C LYS A 444 155.25 -58.31 1.18
N LEU A 445 154.20 -57.52 1.47
CA LEU A 445 154.03 -56.02 1.66
C LEU A 445 154.60 -54.86 0.72
N SER A 446 153.77 -53.85 0.33
CA SER A 446 153.90 -52.35 0.60
C SER A 446 153.60 -51.22 -0.47
N LYS A 447 152.81 -50.20 -0.02
CA LYS A 447 152.74 -48.70 -0.23
C LYS A 447 153.19 -47.88 -1.50
N SER A 448 152.27 -46.97 -1.93
CA SER A 448 152.34 -45.47 -2.07
C SER A 448 153.28 -44.68 -3.04
N SER A 449 152.69 -43.81 -3.88
CA SER A 449 153.02 -42.36 -4.15
C SER A 449 152.02 -41.78 -5.21
N GLU A 450 151.48 -40.55 -5.12
CA GLU A 450 152.00 -39.19 -5.47
C GLU A 450 152.25 -38.90 -6.97
N SER A 451 152.28 -37.65 -7.47
CA SER A 451 151.49 -36.41 -7.19
C SER A 451 151.88 -35.29 -8.18
N PHE A 452 151.00 -34.31 -8.43
CA PHE A 452 151.32 -33.00 -9.06
C PHE A 452 151.96 -33.04 -10.47
N LYS A 453 152.25 -31.94 -11.19
CA LYS A 453 151.97 -30.49 -11.05
C LYS A 453 151.49 -30.02 -12.45
N LYS A 454 150.27 -29.48 -12.62
CA LYS A 454 149.83 -28.11 -12.26
C LYS A 454 150.62 -27.02 -13.01
N ARG A 455 149.90 -26.21 -13.80
CA ARG A 455 150.06 -24.77 -14.17
C ARG A 455 149.47 -24.53 -15.58
N LYS A 456 148.96 -23.35 -15.94
CA LYS A 456 148.84 -22.04 -15.26
C LYS A 456 147.68 -21.26 -15.93
N GLU A 457 146.85 -20.56 -15.14
CA GLU A 457 146.35 -19.18 -15.43
C GLU A 457 145.44 -18.97 -16.71
N GLU A 458 144.60 -17.94 -16.85
CA GLU A 458 144.13 -16.86 -15.95
C GLU A 458 142.82 -16.22 -16.48
N LEU A 459 142.05 -15.54 -15.60
CA LEU A 459 141.19 -14.34 -15.85
C LEU A 459 140.02 -14.42 -16.90
N GLU A 460 138.89 -13.69 -16.81
CA GLU A 460 138.45 -12.65 -15.87
C GLU A 460 136.90 -12.35 -15.89
N LYS A 461 136.28 -12.08 -14.71
CA LYS A 461 135.08 -11.19 -14.39
C LYS A 461 133.70 -11.40 -15.10
N GLU A 462 132.51 -10.99 -14.60
CA GLU A 462 131.87 -10.43 -13.35
C GLU A 462 130.39 -11.00 -13.30
N ILE A 463 129.50 -11.00 -12.28
CA ILE A 463 129.22 -10.22 -11.03
C ILE A 463 128.44 -8.90 -11.31
N GLN A 464 127.52 -8.31 -10.51
CA GLN A 464 126.90 -8.57 -9.18
C GLN A 464 125.52 -9.32 -9.29
N LYS A 465 124.57 -9.52 -8.34
CA LYS A 465 123.96 -8.91 -7.10
C LYS A 465 123.11 -7.62 -7.30
N GLY A 466 121.96 -7.40 -6.60
CA GLY A 466 121.24 -8.28 -5.65
C GLY A 466 120.04 -7.68 -4.87
N LYS A 467 119.29 -8.60 -4.22
CA LYS A 467 118.58 -8.61 -2.91
C LYS A 467 118.26 -7.34 -2.07
N ALA A 468 116.93 -7.11 -1.89
CA ALA A 468 116.13 -7.11 -0.65
C ALA A 468 116.42 -6.25 0.63
N ALA A 469 115.38 -5.47 1.00
CA ALA A 469 114.75 -5.29 2.34
C ALA A 469 115.37 -4.36 3.44
N VAL A 470 114.53 -4.11 4.47
CA VAL A 470 114.78 -3.41 5.78
C VAL A 470 114.81 -1.87 5.72
N ALA A 471 114.23 -1.09 6.67
CA ALA A 471 113.09 -1.23 7.60
C ALA A 471 112.73 0.16 8.23
N GLU A 472 111.65 0.21 9.03
CA GLU A 472 111.48 0.89 10.36
C GLU A 472 112.24 2.20 10.72
N MET A 473 111.73 3.12 11.56
CA MET A 473 110.39 3.40 12.15
C MET A 473 110.50 4.73 12.96
N GLU A 474 109.38 5.38 13.31
CA GLU A 474 109.24 6.33 14.44
C GLU A 474 109.97 7.70 14.36
N LYS A 475 109.54 8.78 15.04
CA LYS A 475 108.34 9.07 15.87
C LYS A 475 108.00 10.57 15.82
N SER A 476 106.79 10.93 16.27
CA SER A 476 106.32 12.24 16.81
C SER A 476 106.92 13.55 16.24
N CYS A 477 106.17 14.44 15.57
CA CYS A 477 104.96 15.15 16.01
C CYS A 477 105.19 16.13 17.19
N GLN A 478 104.44 17.25 17.16
CA GLN A 478 104.37 18.39 18.09
C GLN A 478 105.46 19.50 17.94
N GLU A 479 105.14 20.80 17.96
CA GLU A 479 103.86 21.45 17.60
C GLU A 479 104.01 22.97 17.31
N VAL A 480 103.22 23.45 16.35
CA VAL A 480 102.45 24.72 16.31
C VAL A 480 102.80 25.82 17.34
N LYS A 481 103.08 27.05 16.85
CA LYS A 481 102.26 28.24 17.22
C LYS A 481 102.36 29.45 16.28
N HIS A 482 101.17 29.95 15.87
CA HIS A 482 100.85 31.31 15.37
C HIS A 482 101.60 31.85 14.13
N GLN A 483 101.02 32.75 13.31
CA GLN A 483 99.66 33.31 13.25
C GLN A 483 99.32 33.49 11.74
N LEU A 484 98.32 32.79 11.18
CA LEU A 484 96.88 33.14 11.12
C LEU A 484 96.52 34.17 10.02
N GLN A 485 95.45 33.86 9.28
CA GLN A 485 94.37 34.79 8.84
C GLN A 485 94.36 35.40 7.42
N VAL A 486 93.71 34.67 6.48
CA VAL A 486 92.50 35.08 5.69
C VAL A 486 92.60 36.16 4.58
N GLN A 487 92.07 35.80 3.37
CA GLN A 487 91.62 36.65 2.24
C GLN A 487 92.71 37.53 1.57
N THR A 488 92.61 38.12 0.36
CA THR A 488 91.91 37.88 -0.95
C THR A 488 92.77 38.56 -2.07
N GLU A 489 92.48 38.68 -3.37
CA GLU A 489 91.37 38.36 -4.32
C GLU A 489 92.05 37.97 -5.67
N THR A 490 91.51 37.12 -6.55
CA THR A 490 90.53 37.36 -7.65
C THR A 490 91.01 38.30 -8.78
N VAL A 491 90.50 38.08 -10.00
CA VAL A 491 90.74 38.82 -11.27
C VAL A 491 92.13 38.65 -11.91
N ALA A 492 92.21 37.76 -12.93
CA ALA A 492 93.06 37.93 -14.14
C ALA A 492 93.07 36.73 -15.15
N LYS A 493 92.27 35.65 -14.98
CA LYS A 493 92.25 34.52 -15.94
C LYS A 493 91.02 34.43 -16.86
N GLU A 494 89.97 35.21 -16.62
CA GLU A 494 88.67 35.09 -17.32
C GLU A 494 88.63 35.77 -18.71
N ARG A 495 89.68 36.51 -19.09
CA ARG A 495 89.63 37.45 -20.23
C ARG A 495 89.54 36.79 -21.61
N ASN A 496 89.98 35.55 -21.78
CA ASN A 496 90.08 34.92 -23.12
C ASN A 496 88.89 34.02 -23.51
N GLU A 497 88.08 33.53 -22.56
CA GLU A 497 86.95 32.64 -22.88
C GLU A 497 85.70 33.41 -23.34
N LEU A 498 85.58 34.69 -22.95
CA LEU A 498 84.43 35.55 -23.28
C LEU A 498 84.27 35.87 -24.77
N LYS A 499 85.30 35.69 -25.61
CA LYS A 499 85.23 36.06 -27.04
C LYS A 499 84.37 35.09 -27.86
N ASN A 500 84.47 33.79 -27.60
CA ASN A 500 83.79 32.76 -28.42
C ASN A 500 82.31 32.55 -28.05
N SER A 501 81.83 33.20 -26.99
CA SER A 501 80.42 33.15 -26.56
C SER A 501 79.53 34.16 -27.29
N LEU A 502 80.12 35.15 -27.99
CA LEU A 502 79.40 36.27 -28.57
C LEU A 502 78.65 35.90 -29.86
N GLU A 503 79.31 35.18 -30.79
CA GLU A 503 78.72 34.76 -32.08
C GLU A 503 77.51 33.82 -31.89
N LYS A 504 77.50 33.02 -30.82
CA LYS A 504 76.34 32.18 -30.46
C LYS A 504 75.11 32.97 -30.02
N LYS A 505 75.25 34.21 -29.52
CA LYS A 505 74.11 35.05 -29.14
C LYS A 505 73.43 35.71 -30.33
N GLU A 506 74.13 35.95 -31.44
CA GLU A 506 73.56 36.63 -32.60
C GLU A 506 72.51 35.77 -33.34
N GLY A 507 72.68 34.45 -33.36
CA GLY A 507 71.68 33.51 -33.87
C GLY A 507 70.41 33.47 -33.00
N ILE A 508 70.58 33.39 -31.68
CA ILE A 508 69.46 33.39 -30.72
C ILE A 508 68.68 34.71 -30.80
N SER A 509 69.37 35.85 -30.98
CA SER A 509 68.73 37.15 -31.13
C SER A 509 67.87 37.29 -32.39
N LYS A 510 68.10 36.48 -33.44
CA LYS A 510 67.28 36.48 -34.67
C LYS A 510 66.05 35.58 -34.52
N GLN A 511 66.17 34.45 -33.81
CA GLN A 511 65.02 33.61 -33.44
C GLN A 511 64.05 34.36 -32.51
N LEU A 512 64.57 35.00 -31.46
CA LEU A 512 63.77 35.80 -30.52
C LEU A 512 63.06 36.99 -31.19
N LEU A 513 63.59 37.54 -32.29
CA LEU A 513 62.92 38.62 -33.03
C LEU A 513 61.65 38.11 -33.75
N ILE A 514 61.74 36.93 -34.38
CA ILE A 514 60.61 36.27 -35.05
C ILE A 514 59.53 35.87 -34.04
N GLU A 515 59.93 35.36 -32.88
CA GLU A 515 59.00 35.03 -31.78
C GLU A 515 58.37 36.30 -31.17
N LEU A 516 59.11 37.41 -31.06
CA LEU A 516 58.58 38.69 -30.60
C LEU A 516 57.56 39.30 -31.59
N ASP A 517 57.81 39.21 -32.90
CA ASP A 517 56.88 39.70 -33.92
C ASP A 517 55.65 38.80 -34.06
N SER A 518 55.80 37.48 -33.89
CA SER A 518 54.68 36.54 -33.75
C SER A 518 53.82 36.86 -32.52
N ALA A 519 54.44 37.10 -31.37
CA ALA A 519 53.73 37.52 -30.16
C ALA A 519 53.03 38.89 -30.33
N ARG A 520 53.65 39.84 -31.06
CA ARG A 520 53.03 41.13 -31.40
C ARG A 520 51.81 40.97 -32.32
N ALA A 521 51.86 40.05 -33.29
CA ALA A 521 50.70 39.73 -34.13
C ALA A 521 49.54 39.17 -33.29
N GLN A 522 49.81 38.20 -32.41
CA GLN A 522 48.81 37.65 -31.48
C GLN A 522 48.25 38.71 -30.52
N VAL A 523 49.08 39.63 -30.00
CA VAL A 523 48.60 40.75 -29.17
C VAL A 523 47.70 41.71 -29.96
N LEU A 524 47.99 41.98 -31.24
CA LEU A 524 47.13 42.80 -32.10
C LEU A 524 45.80 42.11 -32.43
N GLU A 525 45.81 40.79 -32.66
CA GLU A 525 44.60 39.99 -32.88
C GLU A 525 43.73 39.95 -31.62
N ILE A 526 44.33 39.73 -30.45
CA ILE A 526 43.66 39.81 -29.15
C ILE A 526 43.11 41.22 -28.88
N GLN A 527 43.82 42.30 -29.25
CA GLN A 527 43.30 43.67 -29.16
C GLN A 527 42.14 43.94 -30.15
N GLY A 528 42.10 43.27 -31.30
CA GLY A 528 40.97 43.28 -32.22
C GLY A 528 39.73 42.64 -31.59
N LEU A 529 39.88 41.42 -31.08
CA LEU A 529 38.83 40.68 -30.37
C LEU A 529 38.36 41.41 -29.10
N LEU A 530 39.27 42.08 -28.38
CA LEU A 530 38.93 42.91 -27.22
C LEU A 530 38.03 44.08 -27.64
N LYS A 531 38.34 44.77 -28.76
CA LYS A 531 37.49 45.86 -29.28
C LYS A 531 36.13 45.38 -29.80
N GLU A 532 36.03 44.16 -30.31
CA GLU A 532 34.71 43.57 -30.62
C GLU A 532 33.94 43.19 -29.35
N LYS A 533 34.61 42.72 -28.30
CA LYS A 533 34.01 42.50 -26.98
C LYS A 533 33.55 43.81 -26.34
N GLU A 534 34.36 44.87 -26.37
CA GLU A 534 33.99 46.22 -25.89
C GLU A 534 32.75 46.76 -26.63
N LYS A 535 32.70 46.65 -27.97
CA LYS A 535 31.51 47.03 -28.76
C LYS A 535 30.29 46.18 -28.41
N SER A 536 30.48 44.87 -28.21
CA SER A 536 29.41 43.95 -27.80
C SER A 536 28.89 44.29 -26.40
N GLU A 537 29.77 44.63 -25.48
CA GLU A 537 29.43 45.07 -24.14
C GLU A 537 28.71 46.42 -24.16
N GLN A 538 29.19 47.41 -24.92
CA GLN A 538 28.50 48.68 -25.11
C GLN A 538 27.09 48.50 -25.70
N HIS A 539 26.91 47.58 -26.65
CA HIS A 539 25.61 47.23 -27.20
C HIS A 539 24.69 46.56 -26.16
N LEU A 540 25.23 45.68 -25.31
CA LEU A 540 24.50 45.07 -24.19
C LEU A 540 24.17 46.09 -23.09
N GLN A 541 25.06 47.01 -22.76
CA GLN A 541 24.82 48.13 -21.84
C GLN A 541 23.77 49.11 -22.41
N GLY A 542 23.71 49.29 -23.73
CA GLY A 542 22.64 50.01 -24.43
C GLY A 542 21.29 49.33 -24.23
N LYS A 543 21.19 48.04 -24.58
CA LYS A 543 19.97 47.22 -24.37
C LYS A 543 19.55 47.14 -22.90
N LEU A 544 20.50 47.10 -21.97
CA LEU A 544 20.22 47.14 -20.53
C LEU A 544 19.65 48.49 -20.08
N ARG A 545 20.01 49.59 -20.76
CA ARG A 545 19.47 50.93 -20.53
C ARG A 545 18.04 51.04 -21.08
N GLU A 546 17.81 50.57 -22.31
CA GLU A 546 16.48 50.46 -22.92
C GLU A 546 15.53 49.60 -22.05
N LEU A 547 16.01 48.46 -21.53
CA LEU A 547 15.22 47.63 -20.61
C LEU A 547 14.91 48.36 -19.29
N LYS A 548 15.86 49.13 -18.74
CA LYS A 548 15.64 49.92 -17.51
C LYS A 548 14.68 51.08 -17.74
N GLU A 549 14.75 51.78 -18.85
CA GLU A 549 13.81 52.86 -19.20
C GLU A 549 12.40 52.31 -19.46
N SER A 550 12.29 51.16 -20.14
CA SER A 550 11.04 50.40 -20.31
C SER A 550 10.47 49.92 -18.97
N PHE A 551 11.32 49.42 -18.06
CA PHE A 551 10.92 49.01 -16.72
C PHE A 551 10.45 50.19 -15.87
N GLU A 552 11.16 51.33 -15.90
CA GLU A 552 10.80 52.51 -15.11
C GLU A 552 9.54 53.22 -15.67
N GLN A 553 9.30 53.15 -16.99
CA GLN A 553 8.01 53.52 -17.59
C GLN A 553 6.87 52.61 -17.12
N LYS A 554 7.06 51.28 -17.15
CA LYS A 554 6.06 50.32 -16.65
C LYS A 554 5.79 50.47 -15.16
N LYS A 555 6.83 50.76 -14.37
CA LYS A 555 6.74 51.08 -12.94
C LYS A 555 5.93 52.36 -12.73
N LYS A 556 6.22 53.47 -13.41
CA LYS A 556 5.38 54.69 -13.36
C LYS A 556 3.93 54.43 -13.75
N HIS A 557 3.69 53.61 -14.78
CA HIS A 557 2.32 53.23 -15.17
C HIS A 557 1.63 52.41 -14.08
N SER A 558 2.33 51.46 -13.45
CA SER A 558 1.83 50.70 -12.30
C SER A 558 1.60 51.57 -11.06
N GLU A 559 2.45 52.56 -10.78
CA GLU A 559 2.28 53.55 -9.72
C GLU A 559 1.08 54.46 -9.98
N THR A 560 0.82 54.80 -11.25
CA THR A 560 -0.37 55.56 -11.69
C THR A 560 -1.64 54.73 -11.49
N LEU A 561 -1.67 53.49 -11.98
CA LEU A 561 -2.79 52.56 -11.77
C LEU A 561 -3.03 52.26 -10.27
N GLN A 562 -1.96 52.20 -9.47
CA GLN A 562 -2.07 52.02 -8.01
C GLN A 562 -2.63 53.27 -7.32
N ALA A 563 -2.33 54.48 -7.82
CA ALA A 563 -2.93 55.72 -7.35
C ALA A 563 -4.41 55.82 -7.75
N GLU A 564 -4.77 55.50 -8.99
CA GLU A 564 -6.16 55.43 -9.49
C GLU A 564 -6.98 54.40 -8.69
N LEU A 565 -6.45 53.20 -8.48
CA LEU A 565 -7.08 52.17 -7.63
C LEU A 565 -7.24 52.65 -6.18
N LYS A 566 -6.27 53.40 -5.64
CA LYS A 566 -6.37 53.96 -4.29
C LYS A 566 -7.44 55.05 -4.18
N THR A 567 -7.63 55.87 -5.22
CA THR A 567 -8.74 56.84 -5.31
C THR A 567 -10.07 56.12 -5.42
N ALA A 568 -10.20 55.13 -6.30
CA ALA A 568 -11.42 54.32 -6.42
C ALA A 568 -11.76 53.55 -5.13
N LEU A 569 -10.76 53.11 -4.36
CA LEU A 569 -10.95 52.52 -3.03
C LEU A 569 -11.39 53.54 -1.98
N LEU A 570 -10.97 54.81 -2.07
CA LEU A 570 -11.44 55.88 -1.20
C LEU A 570 -12.88 56.29 -1.54
N GLU A 571 -13.22 56.42 -2.83
CA GLU A 571 -14.59 56.67 -3.29
C GLU A 571 -15.52 55.52 -2.91
N LYS A 572 -15.06 54.27 -3.08
CA LYS A 572 -15.75 53.08 -2.58
C LYS A 572 -15.93 53.14 -1.06
N ALA A 573 -14.90 53.48 -0.28
CA ALA A 573 -15.00 53.58 1.17
C ALA A 573 -15.95 54.70 1.61
N GLU A 574 -16.04 55.82 0.88
CA GLU A 574 -17.07 56.84 1.11
C GLU A 574 -18.48 56.32 0.80
N LEU A 575 -18.66 55.59 -0.30
CA LEU A 575 -19.95 54.99 -0.66
C LEU A 575 -20.37 53.90 0.36
N GLU A 576 -19.44 53.06 0.79
CA GLU A 576 -19.68 52.08 1.86
C GLU A 576 -20.01 52.79 3.19
N ASN A 577 -19.32 53.87 3.57
CA ASN A 577 -19.68 54.65 4.76
C ASN A 577 -21.06 55.33 4.63
N LYS A 578 -21.43 55.84 3.45
CA LYS A 578 -22.76 56.44 3.21
C LYS A 578 -23.86 55.38 3.27
N LEU A 579 -23.64 54.22 2.66
CA LEU A 579 -24.56 53.08 2.71
C LEU A 579 -24.67 52.50 4.13
N GLN A 580 -23.58 52.50 4.89
CA GLN A 580 -23.51 52.04 6.28
C GLN A 580 -24.17 53.06 7.23
N GLN A 581 -24.04 54.37 7.01
CA GLN A 581 -24.82 55.39 7.72
C GLN A 581 -26.32 55.26 7.42
N GLN A 582 -26.70 55.04 6.16
CA GLN A 582 -28.10 54.82 5.79
C GLN A 582 -28.65 53.52 6.41
N SER A 583 -27.85 52.45 6.41
CA SER A 583 -28.16 51.19 7.10
C SER A 583 -28.29 51.37 8.62
N ILE A 584 -27.43 52.18 9.25
CA ILE A 584 -27.52 52.53 10.68
C ILE A 584 -28.80 53.33 10.96
N LEU A 585 -29.18 54.28 10.11
CA LEU A 585 -30.43 55.03 10.25
C LEU A 585 -31.65 54.12 10.12
N SER A 586 -31.75 53.31 9.05
CA SER A 586 -32.83 52.33 8.91
C SER A 586 -32.82 51.26 10.00
N ALA A 587 -31.65 50.91 10.57
CA ALA A 587 -31.56 50.03 11.73
C ALA A 587 -31.97 50.72 13.03
N GLN A 588 -31.81 52.05 13.16
CA GLN A 588 -32.33 52.83 14.28
C GLN A 588 -33.85 52.99 14.19
N GLU A 589 -34.39 53.25 13.00
CA GLU A 589 -35.84 53.26 12.73
C GLU A 589 -36.45 51.87 12.99
N LEU A 590 -35.87 50.81 12.43
CA LEU A 590 -36.27 49.43 12.70
C LEU A 590 -36.12 49.07 14.18
N LYS A 591 -35.15 49.64 14.91
CA LYS A 591 -35.00 49.46 16.36
C LYS A 591 -36.07 50.23 17.15
N ALA A 592 -36.44 51.44 16.75
CA ALA A 592 -37.53 52.20 17.36
C ALA A 592 -38.88 51.49 17.15
N GLU A 593 -39.13 50.98 15.94
CA GLU A 593 -40.35 50.22 15.64
C GLU A 593 -40.33 48.83 16.30
N LYS A 594 -39.17 48.17 16.41
CA LYS A 594 -39.01 46.97 17.25
C LYS A 594 -39.17 47.27 18.74
N VAL A 595 -38.85 48.46 19.25
CA VAL A 595 -39.15 48.83 20.64
C VAL A 595 -40.65 49.04 20.84
N LYS A 596 -41.33 49.78 19.95
CA LYS A 596 -42.81 49.88 19.98
C LYS A 596 -43.49 48.51 19.88
N LEU A 597 -43.00 47.65 19.00
CA LEU A 597 -43.54 46.30 18.79
C LEU A 597 -43.18 45.37 19.94
N ALA A 598 -42.02 45.52 20.58
CA ALA A 598 -41.65 44.82 21.81
C ALA A 598 -42.40 45.33 23.04
N ASP A 599 -42.78 46.60 23.12
CA ASP A 599 -43.65 47.12 24.19
C ASP A 599 -45.11 46.67 23.97
N LEU A 600 -45.60 46.65 22.73
CA LEU A 600 -46.89 46.06 22.37
C LEU A 600 -46.92 44.55 22.65
N GLN A 601 -45.89 43.80 22.23
CA GLN A 601 -45.70 42.42 22.63
C GLN A 601 -45.66 42.31 24.15
N LYS A 602 -44.84 43.08 24.86
CA LYS A 602 -44.78 43.02 26.33
C LYS A 602 -46.12 43.35 27.01
N THR A 603 -47.00 44.15 26.41
CA THR A 603 -48.40 44.27 26.88
C THR A 603 -49.25 43.05 26.50
N HIS A 604 -49.08 42.48 25.31
CA HIS A 604 -49.75 41.26 24.87
C HIS A 604 -49.31 40.02 25.66
N GLU A 605 -48.00 39.70 25.70
CA GLU A 605 -47.35 38.79 26.64
C GLU A 605 -47.82 39.03 28.07
N LYS A 606 -47.86 40.25 28.61
CA LYS A 606 -48.39 40.46 29.97
C LYS A 606 -49.87 40.12 30.10
N HIS A 607 -50.70 40.37 29.10
CA HIS A 607 -52.10 39.92 29.11
C HIS A 607 -52.23 38.39 28.94
N LYS A 608 -51.35 37.79 28.13
CA LYS A 608 -51.24 36.35 27.86
C LYS A 608 -50.74 35.61 29.09
N GLU A 609 -49.65 36.04 29.74
CA GLU A 609 -49.18 35.58 31.06
C GLU A 609 -50.27 35.67 32.12
N ASN A 610 -51.07 36.75 32.17
CA ASN A 610 -52.18 36.84 33.14
C ASN A 610 -53.32 35.87 32.80
N MET A 611 -53.61 35.65 31.51
CA MET A 611 -54.65 34.71 31.05
C MET A 611 -54.21 33.25 31.19
N GLU A 612 -52.96 32.93 30.82
CA GLU A 612 -52.28 31.66 31.03
C GLU A 612 -52.11 31.37 32.52
N LYS A 613 -51.85 32.37 33.37
CA LYS A 613 -51.84 32.19 34.81
C LYS A 613 -53.24 31.90 35.36
N LEU A 614 -54.28 32.59 34.89
CA LEU A 614 -55.67 32.26 35.23
C LEU A 614 -56.06 30.86 34.74
N GLN A 615 -55.60 30.44 33.55
CA GLN A 615 -55.77 29.08 33.06
C GLN A 615 -54.94 28.05 33.83
N LEU A 616 -53.72 28.37 34.28
CA LEU A 616 -52.87 27.48 35.07
C LEU A 616 -53.34 27.38 36.53
N ASP A 617 -53.93 28.44 37.09
CA ASP A 617 -54.60 28.39 38.39
C ASP A 617 -55.90 27.57 38.28
N LEU A 618 -56.65 27.67 37.17
CA LEU A 618 -57.83 26.83 36.88
C LEU A 618 -57.45 25.37 36.61
N TYR A 619 -56.58 25.08 35.64
CA TYR A 619 -56.08 23.73 35.35
C TYR A 619 -55.31 23.14 36.52
N GLY A 620 -54.62 23.96 37.33
CA GLY A 620 -54.00 23.53 38.58
C GLY A 620 -55.05 23.07 39.60
N LYS A 621 -56.14 23.81 39.75
CA LYS A 621 -57.25 23.43 40.64
C LYS A 621 -58.08 22.26 40.09
N GLU A 622 -58.29 22.16 38.79
CA GLU A 622 -58.89 20.98 38.16
C GLU A 622 -57.97 19.76 38.28
N SER A 623 -56.66 19.92 38.07
CA SER A 623 -55.68 18.84 38.23
C SER A 623 -55.51 18.43 39.69
N GLU A 624 -55.60 19.33 40.66
CA GLU A 624 -55.70 18.99 42.08
C GLU A 624 -57.01 18.22 42.37
N LEU A 625 -58.14 18.62 41.78
CA LEU A 625 -59.42 17.95 41.95
C LEU A 625 -59.44 16.57 41.27
N LEU A 626 -58.76 16.42 40.13
CA LEU A 626 -58.70 15.19 39.36
C LEU A 626 -57.64 14.24 39.94
N ALA A 627 -56.50 14.74 40.40
CA ALA A 627 -55.53 13.99 41.19
C ALA A 627 -56.14 13.51 42.51
N THR A 628 -56.82 14.36 43.30
CA THR A 628 -57.47 13.90 44.54
C THR A 628 -58.59 12.90 44.30
N ARG A 629 -59.34 12.99 43.19
CA ARG A 629 -60.30 11.95 42.77
C ARG A 629 -59.61 10.65 42.31
N GLN A 630 -58.50 10.75 41.59
CA GLN A 630 -57.75 9.61 41.07
C GLN A 630 -56.92 8.92 42.16
N ASP A 631 -56.41 9.67 43.14
CA ASP A 631 -55.82 9.16 44.37
C ASP A 631 -56.87 8.51 45.26
N LEU A 632 -58.05 9.12 45.45
CA LEU A 632 -59.15 8.49 46.17
C LEU A 632 -59.51 7.14 45.53
N LYS A 633 -59.80 7.14 44.22
CA LYS A 633 -60.07 5.91 43.47
C LYS A 633 -58.90 4.93 43.53
N SER A 634 -57.65 5.39 43.47
CA SER A 634 -56.48 4.54 43.60
C SER A 634 -56.35 3.95 45.01
N THR A 635 -56.74 4.68 46.06
CA THR A 635 -56.80 4.13 47.43
C THR A 635 -57.96 3.15 47.62
N GLU A 636 -59.09 3.33 46.95
CA GLU A 636 -60.20 2.37 46.92
C GLU A 636 -59.80 1.08 46.18
N GLU A 637 -59.18 1.20 44.99
CA GLU A 637 -58.65 0.06 44.23
C GLU A 637 -57.51 -0.65 44.97
N LYS A 638 -56.58 0.09 45.59
CA LYS A 638 -55.53 -0.48 46.46
C LYS A 638 -56.11 -1.13 47.72
N LEU A 639 -57.20 -0.61 48.28
CA LEU A 639 -57.85 -1.21 49.45
C LEU A 639 -58.57 -2.52 49.07
N ALA A 640 -59.24 -2.57 47.93
CA ALA A 640 -59.84 -3.78 47.38
C ALA A 640 -58.76 -4.84 47.07
N LEU A 641 -57.70 -4.45 46.33
CA LEU A 641 -56.57 -5.33 46.05
C LEU A 641 -55.85 -5.80 47.31
N ALA A 642 -55.66 -4.94 48.32
CA ALA A 642 -55.07 -5.35 49.60
C ALA A 642 -55.97 -6.32 50.38
N GLN A 643 -57.30 -6.23 50.25
CA GLN A 643 -58.23 -7.20 50.83
C GLN A 643 -58.15 -8.55 50.10
N GLU A 644 -58.09 -8.55 48.77
CA GLU A 644 -57.87 -9.77 47.98
C GLU A 644 -56.48 -10.39 48.24
N GLU A 645 -55.43 -9.58 48.32
CA GLU A 645 -54.08 -10.02 48.67
C GLU A 645 -53.99 -10.54 50.11
N LEU A 646 -54.78 -10.01 51.07
CA LEU A 646 -54.87 -10.56 52.42
C LEU A 646 -55.58 -11.92 52.47
N VAL A 647 -56.62 -12.11 51.65
CA VAL A 647 -57.29 -13.43 51.49
C VAL A 647 -56.37 -14.42 50.78
N SER A 648 -55.75 -14.02 49.68
CA SER A 648 -54.75 -14.79 48.93
C SER A 648 -53.56 -15.16 49.81
N SER A 649 -53.04 -14.21 50.61
CA SER A 649 -51.94 -14.44 51.54
C SER A 649 -52.35 -15.36 52.69
N ARG A 650 -53.56 -15.29 53.23
CA ARG A 650 -54.07 -16.28 54.20
C ARG A 650 -54.08 -17.69 53.60
N ASN A 651 -54.60 -17.84 52.38
CA ASN A 651 -54.64 -19.12 51.69
C ASN A 651 -53.23 -19.64 51.35
N ARG A 652 -52.32 -18.76 50.93
CA ARG A 652 -50.92 -19.11 50.64
C ARG A 652 -50.11 -19.41 51.90
N ILE A 653 -50.38 -18.74 53.03
CA ILE A 653 -49.80 -19.09 54.33
C ILE A 653 -50.28 -20.47 54.79
N ALA A 654 -51.57 -20.81 54.60
CA ALA A 654 -52.07 -22.15 54.89
C ALA A 654 -51.39 -23.23 54.03
N SER A 655 -51.26 -23.01 52.72
CA SER A 655 -50.57 -23.92 51.80
C SER A 655 -49.07 -24.03 52.10
N ASN A 656 -48.39 -22.91 52.35
CA ASN A 656 -46.97 -22.89 52.72
C ASN A 656 -46.72 -23.61 54.05
N ASN A 657 -47.63 -23.52 55.04
CA ASN A 657 -47.51 -24.25 56.30
C ASN A 657 -47.58 -25.78 56.08
N GLN A 658 -48.42 -26.25 55.14
CA GLN A 658 -48.47 -27.65 54.75
C GLN A 658 -47.17 -28.08 54.05
N GLN A 659 -46.68 -27.29 53.09
CA GLN A 659 -45.39 -27.55 52.42
C GLN A 659 -44.20 -27.53 53.40
N ILE A 660 -44.19 -26.64 54.39
CA ILE A 660 -43.16 -26.62 55.46
C ILE A 660 -43.21 -27.90 56.30
N GLN A 661 -44.39 -28.49 56.51
CA GLN A 661 -44.54 -29.76 57.23
C GLN A 661 -44.02 -30.96 56.41
N GLU A 662 -44.18 -30.93 55.08
CA GLU A 662 -43.63 -31.91 54.14
C GLU A 662 -42.11 -31.76 53.99
N LEU A 663 -41.61 -30.53 53.84
CA LEU A 663 -40.18 -30.21 53.79
C LEU A 663 -39.46 -30.57 55.09
N LYS A 664 -40.11 -30.48 56.26
CA LYS A 664 -39.55 -31.01 57.52
C LYS A 664 -39.37 -32.52 57.50
N LYS A 665 -40.29 -33.28 56.88
CA LYS A 665 -40.11 -34.73 56.68
C LYS A 665 -38.96 -35.01 55.70
N ALA A 666 -38.96 -34.36 54.53
CA ALA A 666 -37.92 -34.51 53.51
C ALA A 666 -36.52 -34.14 54.01
N LYS A 667 -36.41 -33.10 54.84
CA LYS A 667 -35.15 -32.73 55.48
C LYS A 667 -34.62 -33.85 56.38
N SER A 668 -35.47 -34.48 57.20
CA SER A 668 -35.04 -35.57 58.10
C SER A 668 -34.51 -36.80 57.36
N THR A 669 -35.04 -37.13 56.18
CA THR A 669 -34.48 -38.19 55.32
C THR A 669 -33.16 -37.77 54.66
N LEU A 670 -33.05 -36.53 54.19
CA LEU A 670 -31.80 -36.02 53.59
C LEU A 670 -30.66 -35.92 54.61
N GLU A 671 -30.93 -35.53 55.86
CA GLU A 671 -29.92 -35.55 56.95
C GLU A 671 -29.46 -37.00 57.25
N GLN A 672 -30.36 -37.99 57.16
CA GLN A 672 -30.01 -39.40 57.34
C GLN A 672 -29.18 -39.97 56.17
N ASP A 673 -29.38 -39.50 54.94
CA ASP A 673 -28.57 -39.91 53.77
C ASP A 673 -27.23 -39.15 53.68
N ALA A 674 -27.18 -37.89 54.15
CA ALA A 674 -25.93 -37.14 54.28
C ALA A 674 -24.94 -37.86 55.22
N SER A 675 -25.41 -38.34 56.37
CA SER A 675 -24.60 -39.12 57.32
C SER A 675 -24.00 -40.40 56.67
N LYS A 676 -24.77 -41.12 55.84
CA LYS A 676 -24.27 -42.29 55.09
C LYS A 676 -23.21 -41.88 54.05
N LYS A 677 -23.36 -40.71 53.42
CA LYS A 677 -22.40 -40.18 52.44
C LYS A 677 -21.07 -39.77 53.07
N GLU A 678 -21.08 -39.16 54.26
CA GLU A 678 -19.84 -38.87 55.01
C GLU A 678 -19.09 -40.16 55.39
N GLN A 679 -19.82 -41.19 55.83
CA GLN A 679 -19.23 -42.49 56.17
C GLN A 679 -18.53 -43.14 54.95
N GLN A 680 -19.15 -43.09 53.76
CA GLN A 680 -18.53 -43.53 52.49
C GLN A 680 -17.33 -42.67 52.05
N LEU A 681 -17.28 -41.40 52.45
CA LEU A 681 -16.14 -40.52 52.15
C LEU A 681 -14.91 -40.89 52.98
N GLY A 682 -15.11 -41.21 54.27
CA GLY A 682 -14.04 -41.65 55.17
C GLY A 682 -13.32 -42.91 54.68
N GLU A 683 -14.06 -43.89 54.17
CA GLU A 683 -13.49 -45.12 53.59
C GLU A 683 -12.60 -44.83 52.37
N LYS A 684 -13.02 -43.92 51.48
CA LYS A 684 -12.21 -43.51 50.32
C LYS A 684 -10.97 -42.72 50.68
N THR A 685 -11.03 -41.88 51.72
CA THR A 685 -9.85 -41.16 52.23
C THR A 685 -8.78 -42.14 52.71
N LYS A 686 -9.19 -43.23 53.36
CA LYS A 686 -8.26 -44.27 53.84
C LYS A 686 -7.53 -44.97 52.69
N MET A 687 -8.23 -45.32 51.62
CA MET A 687 -7.62 -45.95 50.42
C MET A 687 -6.62 -45.03 49.69
N LEU A 688 -6.78 -43.70 49.79
CA LEU A 688 -5.78 -42.74 49.28
C LEU A 688 -4.48 -42.73 50.11
N GLN A 689 -4.58 -42.91 51.43
CA GLN A 689 -3.43 -42.98 52.33
C GLN A 689 -2.52 -44.19 51.99
N ASP A 690 -3.13 -45.35 51.70
CA ASP A 690 -2.40 -46.59 51.39
C ASP A 690 -1.62 -46.49 50.07
N LEU A 691 -2.23 -45.90 49.03
CA LEU A 691 -1.57 -45.63 47.75
C LEU A 691 -0.39 -44.66 47.87
N GLN A 692 -0.41 -43.76 48.85
CA GLN A 692 0.66 -42.80 49.08
C GLN A 692 1.89 -43.45 49.75
N ASN A 693 1.70 -44.52 50.52
CA ASN A 693 2.79 -45.32 51.11
C ASN A 693 3.53 -46.16 50.05
N ASP A 694 2.81 -46.75 49.10
CA ASP A 694 3.39 -47.64 48.06
C ASP A 694 4.38 -46.90 47.13
N ARG A 695 4.17 -45.59 46.94
CA ARG A 695 5.11 -44.71 46.22
C ARG A 695 6.46 -44.57 46.93
N ILE A 696 6.46 -44.43 48.26
CA ILE A 696 7.68 -44.19 49.06
C ILE A 696 8.60 -45.41 49.03
N LEU A 697 8.05 -46.62 48.88
CA LEU A 697 8.86 -47.84 48.69
C LEU A 697 9.68 -47.79 47.39
N LYS A 698 9.03 -47.43 46.26
CA LYS A 698 9.64 -47.45 44.92
C LYS A 698 10.70 -46.37 44.70
N GLU A 699 10.61 -45.23 45.40
CA GLU A 699 11.66 -44.20 45.36
C GLU A 699 12.96 -44.64 46.06
N LYS A 700 12.91 -45.69 46.91
CA LYS A 700 14.07 -46.22 47.64
C LYS A 700 14.95 -47.16 46.79
N ASP A 701 14.34 -47.99 45.95
CA ASP A 701 15.08 -49.01 45.17
C ASP A 701 15.95 -48.39 44.07
N LEU A 702 15.53 -47.23 43.52
CA LEU A 702 16.26 -46.49 42.48
C LEU A 702 17.62 -45.93 42.98
N ALA A 703 17.85 -45.88 44.29
CA ALA A 703 19.11 -45.39 44.85
C ALA A 703 20.27 -46.42 44.77
N ASN A 704 19.96 -47.72 44.76
CA ASN A 704 20.97 -48.77 44.95
C ASN A 704 21.83 -49.08 43.71
N GLU A 705 21.32 -48.87 42.49
CA GLU A 705 22.09 -49.14 41.25
C GLU A 705 23.15 -48.08 40.90
N LYS A 706 23.34 -47.04 41.72
CA LYS A 706 24.48 -46.10 41.57
C LYS A 706 25.80 -46.63 42.14
N CYS A 707 25.83 -47.83 42.73
CA CYS A 707 26.97 -48.37 43.47
C CYS A 707 27.96 -49.21 42.63
N LYS A 708 28.00 -49.06 41.29
CA LYS A 708 28.82 -49.90 40.38
C LYS A 708 29.78 -49.12 39.47
N THR A 709 30.07 -47.85 39.78
CA THR A 709 30.89 -46.96 38.91
C THR A 709 32.24 -46.59 39.55
N THR A 710 32.79 -47.45 40.42
CA THR A 710 33.99 -47.17 41.22
C THR A 710 35.14 -48.18 41.05
N GLU A 711 35.02 -49.17 40.16
CA GLU A 711 36.05 -50.22 39.96
C GLU A 711 37.06 -49.91 38.83
N LEU A 712 36.81 -48.89 37.99
CA LEU A 712 37.68 -48.55 36.84
C LEU A 712 38.85 -47.60 37.19
N GLN A 713 39.06 -47.25 38.46
CA GLN A 713 40.00 -46.18 38.85
C GLN A 713 41.35 -46.68 39.40
N GLU A 714 41.48 -47.94 39.82
CA GLU A 714 42.71 -48.45 40.46
C GLU A 714 43.86 -48.77 39.48
N ILE A 715 43.54 -49.21 38.25
CA ILE A 715 44.53 -49.70 37.26
C ILE A 715 45.57 -48.62 36.88
N ARG A 716 45.19 -47.35 36.93
CA ARG A 716 46.03 -46.21 36.50
C ARG A 716 47.26 -45.98 37.38
N SER A 717 47.26 -46.46 38.63
CA SER A 717 48.26 -46.11 39.66
C SER A 717 49.60 -46.87 39.59
N ARG A 718 49.72 -47.92 38.76
CA ARG A 718 50.91 -48.81 38.77
C ARG A 718 52.03 -48.41 37.81
N LEU A 719 51.73 -47.68 36.73
CA LEU A 719 52.69 -47.44 35.63
C LEU A 719 53.70 -46.29 35.89
N GLU A 720 53.47 -45.42 36.86
CA GLU A 720 54.33 -44.24 37.09
C GLU A 720 55.61 -44.54 37.92
N LYS A 721 55.78 -45.77 38.43
CA LYS A 721 56.85 -46.09 39.40
C LYS A 721 58.14 -46.68 38.84
N GLU A 722 58.21 -47.02 37.56
CA GLU A 722 59.42 -47.64 36.96
C GLU A 722 60.38 -46.62 36.31
N SER A 723 59.89 -45.44 35.93
CA SER A 723 60.66 -44.45 35.16
C SER A 723 61.84 -43.80 35.91
N THR A 724 61.93 -43.94 37.24
CA THR A 724 62.88 -43.18 38.07
C THR A 724 64.23 -43.88 38.29
N LYS A 725 64.37 -45.17 37.97
CA LYS A 725 65.60 -45.94 38.27
C LYS A 725 66.78 -45.75 37.31
N LEU A 726 66.54 -45.27 36.09
CA LEU A 726 67.57 -45.21 35.03
C LEU A 726 68.42 -43.92 35.05
N GLY A 727 68.18 -42.99 35.98
CA GLY A 727 68.82 -41.66 35.99
C GLY A 727 70.17 -41.55 36.70
N GLU A 728 70.65 -42.61 37.36
CA GLU A 728 71.76 -42.47 38.34
C GLU A 728 73.12 -42.94 37.80
N GLU A 729 73.17 -43.94 36.93
CA GLU A 729 74.40 -44.56 36.45
C GLU A 729 75.24 -43.64 35.53
N LEU A 730 74.58 -42.68 34.85
CA LEU A 730 75.21 -41.78 33.88
C LEU A 730 76.24 -40.79 34.48
N ARG A 731 76.31 -40.67 35.82
CA ARG A 731 77.20 -39.72 36.51
C ARG A 731 78.66 -40.19 36.64
N ALA A 732 78.95 -41.48 36.57
CA ALA A 732 80.29 -42.01 36.86
C ALA A 732 81.33 -41.76 35.74
N CYS A 733 80.90 -41.76 34.47
CA CYS A 733 81.80 -41.77 33.30
C CYS A 733 82.58 -40.44 33.07
N LYS A 734 82.24 -39.35 33.77
CA LYS A 734 82.80 -38.02 33.48
C LYS A 734 84.21 -37.74 34.01
N GLN A 735 84.77 -38.57 34.89
CA GLN A 735 86.04 -38.24 35.57
C GLN A 735 87.32 -38.62 34.79
N GLU A 736 87.25 -39.47 33.77
CA GLU A 736 88.47 -39.88 33.03
C GLU A 736 88.99 -38.82 32.04
N PHE A 737 88.10 -37.94 31.54
CA PHE A 737 88.45 -36.90 30.56
C PHE A 737 89.40 -35.81 31.07
N GLU A 738 89.65 -35.70 32.39
CA GLU A 738 90.50 -34.64 32.95
C GLU A 738 91.99 -34.79 32.61
N LYS A 739 92.44 -35.97 32.14
CA LYS A 739 93.84 -36.22 31.72
C LYS A 739 94.20 -35.70 30.33
N GLU A 740 93.23 -35.53 29.42
CA GLU A 740 93.46 -35.02 28.06
C GLU A 740 93.86 -33.52 28.05
N VAL A 741 93.56 -32.82 29.14
CA VAL A 741 93.64 -31.34 29.29
C VAL A 741 95.07 -30.79 29.17
N ALA A 742 96.10 -31.62 29.33
CA ALA A 742 97.50 -31.18 29.26
C ALA A 742 97.93 -30.75 27.83
N ASN A 743 97.60 -31.58 26.83
CA ASN A 743 98.09 -31.39 25.44
C ASN A 743 97.35 -30.28 24.68
N LEU A 744 96.19 -29.83 25.19
CA LEU A 744 95.40 -28.75 24.58
C LEU A 744 95.96 -27.34 24.87
N LYS A 745 97.02 -27.20 25.68
CA LYS A 745 97.57 -25.88 26.05
C LYS A 745 98.18 -25.09 24.90
N ASP A 746 98.75 -25.73 23.89
CA ASP A 746 99.35 -25.01 22.75
C ASP A 746 98.30 -24.69 21.66
N ALA A 747 97.33 -25.60 21.46
CA ALA A 747 96.12 -25.31 20.69
C ALA A 747 95.32 -24.13 21.29
N LYS A 748 95.29 -24.01 22.62
CA LYS A 748 94.66 -22.91 23.35
C LYS A 748 95.25 -21.55 22.97
N GLN A 749 96.54 -21.44 22.66
CA GLN A 749 97.16 -20.16 22.28
C GLN A 749 96.60 -19.64 20.94
N LEU A 750 96.47 -20.51 19.94
CA LEU A 750 95.88 -20.17 18.64
C LEU A 750 94.37 -19.94 18.75
N LEU A 751 93.69 -20.78 19.54
CA LEU A 751 92.26 -20.64 19.85
C LEU A 751 91.95 -19.36 20.64
N ILE A 752 92.86 -18.81 21.44
CA ILE A 752 92.66 -17.50 22.10
C ILE A 752 92.56 -16.39 21.07
N GLN A 753 93.39 -16.40 20.01
CA GLN A 753 93.37 -15.35 19.01
C GLN A 753 92.14 -15.45 18.09
N GLN A 754 91.76 -16.67 17.67
CA GLN A 754 90.47 -16.91 17.00
C GLN A 754 89.27 -16.59 17.91
N LYS A 755 89.36 -16.91 19.22
CA LYS A 755 88.33 -16.56 20.20
C LYS A 755 88.20 -15.06 20.37
N LEU A 756 89.27 -14.26 20.29
CA LEU A 756 89.16 -12.80 20.36
C LEU A 756 88.47 -12.21 19.13
N GLU A 757 88.73 -12.72 17.92
CA GLU A 757 87.95 -12.33 16.74
C GLU A 757 86.48 -12.79 16.81
N LEU A 758 86.24 -14.03 17.24
CA LEU A 758 84.89 -14.56 17.40
C LEU A 758 84.15 -13.85 18.53
N GLN A 759 84.82 -13.45 19.62
CA GLN A 759 84.26 -12.61 20.67
C GLN A 759 83.91 -11.24 20.12
N GLY A 760 84.78 -10.59 19.34
CA GLY A 760 84.45 -9.32 18.66
C GLY A 760 83.29 -9.41 17.66
N LYS A 761 83.08 -10.59 17.05
CA LYS A 761 81.90 -10.89 16.20
C LYS A 761 80.64 -11.19 17.04
N ILE A 762 80.79 -11.91 18.15
CA ILE A 762 79.73 -12.23 19.12
C ILE A 762 79.27 -10.96 19.84
N ASP A 763 80.16 -10.06 20.23
CA ASP A 763 79.84 -8.79 20.89
C ASP A 763 79.14 -7.82 19.92
N LYS A 764 79.51 -7.85 18.63
CA LYS A 764 78.76 -7.17 17.57
C LYS A 764 77.38 -7.79 17.32
N MET A 765 77.25 -9.11 17.31
CA MET A 765 75.94 -9.77 17.21
C MET A 765 75.10 -9.58 18.47
N ASN A 766 75.69 -9.54 19.66
CA ASN A 766 74.99 -9.31 20.92
C ASN A 766 74.54 -7.85 21.02
N SER A 767 75.36 -6.87 20.63
CA SER A 767 74.93 -5.46 20.58
C SER A 767 73.88 -5.21 19.51
N ALA A 768 73.95 -5.86 18.34
CA ALA A 768 72.88 -5.85 17.34
C ALA A 768 71.60 -6.53 17.86
N LEU A 769 71.70 -7.67 18.53
CA LEU A 769 70.58 -8.41 19.12
C LEU A 769 69.94 -7.63 20.27
N GLU A 770 70.71 -6.94 21.10
CA GLU A 770 70.19 -6.12 22.21
C GLU A 770 69.57 -4.82 21.70
N GLN A 771 70.09 -4.26 20.62
CA GLN A 771 69.42 -3.17 19.89
C GLN A 771 68.11 -3.67 19.28
N GLU A 772 68.08 -4.86 18.68
CA GLU A 772 66.86 -5.39 18.06
C GLU A 772 65.83 -5.88 19.09
N LYS A 773 66.24 -6.33 20.27
CA LYS A 773 65.35 -6.50 21.44
C LYS A 773 64.74 -5.17 21.87
N LYS A 774 65.52 -4.08 21.91
CA LYS A 774 64.99 -2.73 22.20
C LYS A 774 64.01 -2.25 21.14
N ASN A 775 64.32 -2.47 19.86
CA ASN A 775 63.44 -2.16 18.74
C ASN A 775 62.14 -2.98 18.84
N HIS A 776 62.23 -4.29 19.07
CA HIS A 776 61.08 -5.18 19.24
C HIS A 776 60.23 -4.81 20.46
N GLN A 777 60.85 -4.45 21.59
CA GLN A 777 60.13 -4.00 22.79
C GLN A 777 59.43 -2.65 22.54
N ALA A 778 60.08 -1.70 21.87
CA ALA A 778 59.45 -0.43 21.49
C ALA A 778 58.26 -0.63 20.54
N VAL A 779 58.37 -1.51 19.54
CA VAL A 779 57.25 -1.88 18.65
C VAL A 779 56.13 -2.58 19.42
N LYS A 780 56.46 -3.46 20.37
CA LYS A 780 55.50 -4.16 21.23
C LYS A 780 54.73 -3.22 22.15
N ASP A 781 55.38 -2.21 22.71
CA ASP A 781 54.74 -1.21 23.55
C ASP A 781 53.91 -0.20 22.73
N GLN A 782 54.34 0.13 21.50
CA GLN A 782 53.52 0.87 20.53
C GLN A 782 52.27 0.08 20.11
N LEU A 783 52.40 -1.22 19.83
CA LEU A 783 51.28 -2.10 19.49
C LEU A 783 50.27 -2.20 20.63
N LYS A 784 50.73 -2.41 21.87
CA LYS A 784 49.87 -2.38 23.07
C LYS A 784 49.10 -1.06 23.19
N LYS A 785 49.80 0.07 23.04
CA LYS A 785 49.17 1.38 23.14
C LYS A 785 48.10 1.59 22.05
N ARG A 786 48.36 1.13 20.82
CA ARG A 786 47.36 1.16 19.74
C ARG A 786 46.20 0.19 19.99
N GLU A 787 46.44 -0.95 20.64
CA GLU A 787 45.41 -1.91 21.07
C GLU A 787 44.51 -1.31 22.17
N GLU A 788 45.08 -0.54 23.10
CA GLU A 788 44.36 0.20 24.15
C GLU A 788 43.55 1.37 23.56
N GLU A 789 44.12 2.12 22.62
CA GLU A 789 43.42 3.17 21.85
C GLU A 789 42.23 2.59 21.07
N LEU A 790 42.43 1.50 20.32
CA LEU A 790 41.38 0.84 19.54
C LEU A 790 40.27 0.25 20.43
N LYS A 791 40.60 -0.32 21.60
CA LYS A 791 39.59 -0.78 22.58
C LYS A 791 38.74 0.38 23.11
N LYS A 792 39.34 1.55 23.31
CA LYS A 792 38.63 2.76 23.73
C LYS A 792 37.74 3.31 22.61
N GLU A 793 38.23 3.34 21.37
CA GLU A 793 37.44 3.72 20.18
C GLU A 793 36.23 2.77 20.00
N CYS A 794 36.40 1.46 20.17
CA CYS A 794 35.30 0.49 20.12
C CYS A 794 34.25 0.73 21.23
N ALA A 795 34.67 0.89 22.50
CA ALA A 795 33.75 1.15 23.60
C ALA A 795 32.95 2.46 23.39
N GLU A 796 33.62 3.52 22.92
CA GLU A 796 32.97 4.79 22.58
C GLU A 796 32.03 4.69 21.36
N ILE A 797 32.10 3.65 20.55
CA ILE A 797 31.15 3.37 19.46
C ILE A 797 29.99 2.50 19.96
N GLU A 798 30.26 1.51 20.83
CA GLU A 798 29.23 0.67 21.45
C GLU A 798 28.28 1.49 22.33
N ASP A 799 28.79 2.43 23.13
CA ASP A 799 27.97 3.35 23.94
C ASP A 799 27.06 4.23 23.06
N LYS A 800 27.59 4.76 21.93
CA LYS A 800 26.82 5.59 20.98
C LYS A 800 25.72 4.77 20.30
N LEU A 801 26.03 3.56 19.86
CA LEU A 801 25.06 2.63 19.26
C LEU A 801 23.96 2.23 20.26
N HIS A 802 24.30 2.09 21.55
CA HIS A 802 23.31 1.86 22.60
C HIS A 802 22.42 3.08 22.86
N ALA A 803 22.95 4.30 22.77
CA ALA A 803 22.17 5.53 22.86
C ALA A 803 21.18 5.67 21.69
N GLU A 804 21.65 5.53 20.44
CA GLU A 804 20.79 5.61 19.24
C GLU A 804 19.67 4.56 19.24
N LYS A 805 19.96 3.31 19.65
CA LYS A 805 18.92 2.27 19.81
C LYS A 805 17.83 2.71 20.78
N LYS A 806 18.22 3.24 21.93
CA LYS A 806 17.30 3.64 23.00
C LYS A 806 16.45 4.85 22.63
N GLU A 807 17.03 5.80 21.88
CA GLU A 807 16.28 6.93 21.31
C GLU A 807 15.29 6.46 20.24
N LYS A 808 15.67 5.49 19.40
CA LYS A 808 14.81 4.90 18.37
C LYS A 808 13.67 4.05 18.94
N GLU A 809 13.91 3.32 20.03
CA GLU A 809 12.86 2.61 20.79
C GLU A 809 11.84 3.60 21.38
N GLU A 810 12.30 4.74 21.89
CA GLU A 810 11.46 5.81 22.44
C GLU A 810 10.67 6.56 21.34
N GLU A 811 11.23 6.76 20.14
CA GLU A 811 10.48 7.26 18.96
C GLU A 811 9.44 6.25 18.47
N ASN A 812 9.78 4.96 18.36
CA ASN A 812 8.84 3.92 17.97
C ASN A 812 7.63 3.87 18.92
N ARG A 813 7.85 3.91 20.25
CA ARG A 813 6.76 3.95 21.24
C ARG A 813 5.86 5.18 21.04
N LYS A 814 6.44 6.35 20.76
CA LYS A 814 5.67 7.57 20.43
C LYS A 814 4.93 7.45 19.10
N HIS A 815 5.38 6.62 18.16
CA HIS A 815 4.65 6.31 16.93
C HIS A 815 3.45 5.41 17.23
N GLU A 816 3.63 4.32 17.98
CA GLU A 816 2.55 3.41 18.41
C GLU A 816 1.46 4.15 19.21
N GLU A 817 1.85 5.07 20.11
CA GLU A 817 0.89 5.94 20.83
C GLU A 817 0.12 6.91 19.93
N LYS A 818 0.69 7.35 18.80
CA LYS A 818 0.00 8.20 17.81
C LYS A 818 -0.93 7.35 16.93
N GLU A 819 -0.46 6.18 16.51
CA GLU A 819 -1.19 5.25 15.64
C GLU A 819 -2.42 4.65 16.33
N THR A 820 -2.29 4.26 17.60
CA THR A 820 -3.43 3.84 18.43
C THR A 820 -4.45 4.96 18.62
N LYS A 821 -4.01 6.21 18.89
CA LYS A 821 -4.91 7.38 18.97
C LYS A 821 -5.63 7.67 17.65
N LEU A 822 -4.92 7.59 16.51
CA LEU A 822 -5.53 7.76 15.18
C LEU A 822 -6.53 6.63 14.89
N THR A 823 -6.20 5.38 15.25
CA THR A 823 -7.10 4.23 15.11
C THR A 823 -8.38 4.41 15.93
N MET A 824 -8.27 4.89 17.18
CA MET A 824 -9.43 5.21 18.03
C MET A 824 -10.28 6.37 17.49
N GLN A 825 -9.65 7.38 16.85
CA GLN A 825 -10.39 8.44 16.17
C GLN A 825 -11.12 7.92 14.93
N VAL A 826 -10.51 7.02 14.17
CA VAL A 826 -11.13 6.39 13.00
C VAL A 826 -12.31 5.49 13.39
N THR A 827 -12.22 4.69 14.46
CA THR A 827 -13.38 3.92 14.95
C THR A 827 -14.51 4.82 15.44
N ALA A 828 -14.21 5.84 16.25
CA ALA A 828 -15.23 6.80 16.71
C ALA A 828 -15.89 7.57 15.55
N LEU A 829 -15.13 7.95 14.51
CA LEU A 829 -15.69 8.57 13.30
C LEU A 829 -16.57 7.60 12.50
N ASN A 830 -16.20 6.31 12.41
CA ASN A 830 -17.01 5.28 11.76
C ASN A 830 -18.32 5.00 12.52
N GLU A 831 -18.31 4.99 13.85
CA GLU A 831 -19.51 4.84 14.68
C GLU A 831 -20.46 6.05 14.56
N ASN A 832 -19.91 7.27 14.54
CA ASN A 832 -20.67 8.47 14.25
C ASN A 832 -21.27 8.44 12.83
N LEU A 833 -20.49 8.03 11.82
CA LEU A 833 -20.96 7.88 10.43
C LEU A 833 -22.07 6.83 10.31
N ALA A 834 -21.95 5.69 11.01
CA ALA A 834 -22.98 4.66 11.07
C ALA A 834 -24.26 5.15 11.75
N THR A 835 -24.14 6.02 12.76
CA THR A 835 -25.28 6.63 13.46
C THR A 835 -25.99 7.65 12.57
N MET A 836 -25.25 8.60 11.99
CA MET A 836 -25.76 9.54 10.97
C MET A 836 -26.43 8.82 9.79
N LYS A 837 -25.91 7.67 9.36
CA LYS A 837 -26.50 6.85 8.28
C LYS A 837 -27.83 6.22 8.69
N LYS A 838 -28.01 5.80 9.95
CA LYS A 838 -29.30 5.32 10.49
C LYS A 838 -30.32 6.47 10.60
N GLU A 839 -29.88 7.63 11.07
CA GLU A 839 -30.73 8.83 11.17
C GLU A 839 -31.18 9.31 9.80
N TRP A 840 -30.27 9.38 8.83
CA TRP A 840 -30.59 9.69 7.43
C TRP A 840 -31.57 8.67 6.83
N GLN A 841 -31.39 7.36 7.04
CA GLN A 841 -32.35 6.35 6.59
C GLN A 841 -33.72 6.48 7.28
N SER A 842 -33.76 6.89 8.55
CA SER A 842 -35.02 7.15 9.28
C SER A 842 -35.74 8.37 8.70
N SER A 843 -34.98 9.45 8.45
CA SER A 843 -35.48 10.67 7.79
C SER A 843 -35.99 10.38 6.38
N GLN A 844 -35.27 9.58 5.58
CA GLN A 844 -35.67 9.20 4.23
C GLN A 844 -36.99 8.42 4.22
N ARG A 845 -37.20 7.46 5.14
CA ARG A 845 -38.50 6.78 5.29
C ARG A 845 -39.63 7.74 5.66
N ARG A 846 -39.35 8.71 6.53
CA ARG A 846 -40.31 9.75 6.94
C ARG A 846 -40.64 10.70 5.79
N VAL A 847 -39.71 10.98 4.88
CA VAL A 847 -40.00 11.70 3.63
C VAL A 847 -40.95 10.88 2.76
N SER A 848 -40.67 9.60 2.48
CA SER A 848 -41.55 8.79 1.62
C SER A 848 -42.93 8.51 2.21
N GLU A 849 -43.06 8.48 3.54
CA GLU A 849 -44.36 8.45 4.23
C GLU A 849 -45.14 9.77 4.02
N LEU A 850 -44.47 10.93 4.10
CA LEU A 850 -45.08 12.23 3.83
C LEU A 850 -45.40 12.44 2.33
N GLU A 851 -44.58 11.91 1.43
CA GLU A 851 -44.85 11.88 -0.02
C GLU A 851 -46.13 11.08 -0.31
N LYS A 852 -46.26 9.88 0.28
CA LYS A 852 -47.48 9.08 0.17
C LYS A 852 -48.71 9.81 0.71
N GLN A 853 -48.64 10.38 1.93
CA GLN A 853 -49.74 11.15 2.51
C GLN A 853 -50.11 12.38 1.65
N THR A 854 -49.14 12.97 0.94
CA THR A 854 -49.38 14.09 0.01
C THR A 854 -50.09 13.63 -1.27
N ASP A 855 -49.78 12.44 -1.77
CA ASP A 855 -50.46 11.85 -2.94
C ASP A 855 -51.87 11.33 -2.59
N ASP A 856 -52.05 10.72 -1.41
CA ASP A 856 -53.36 10.31 -0.87
C ASP A 856 -54.29 11.53 -0.73
N LEU A 857 -53.81 12.62 -0.10
CA LEU A 857 -54.55 13.89 0.00
C LEU A 857 -54.85 14.52 -1.36
N ARG A 858 -53.97 14.37 -2.36
CA ARG A 858 -54.23 14.83 -3.74
C ARG A 858 -55.34 14.00 -4.41
N GLY A 859 -55.43 12.71 -4.10
CA GLY A 859 -56.53 11.84 -4.50
C GLY A 859 -57.86 12.29 -3.89
N ASP A 860 -57.91 12.52 -2.58
CA ASP A 860 -59.11 13.01 -1.88
C ASP A 860 -59.56 14.38 -2.41
N ILE A 861 -58.62 15.31 -2.68
CA ILE A 861 -58.94 16.60 -3.30
C ILE A 861 -59.59 16.40 -4.68
N ALA A 862 -59.04 15.55 -5.55
CA ALA A 862 -59.62 15.29 -6.87
C ALA A 862 -61.02 14.65 -6.80
N VAL A 863 -61.27 13.78 -5.81
CA VAL A 863 -62.61 13.21 -5.55
C VAL A 863 -63.59 14.28 -5.05
N LEU A 864 -63.15 15.17 -4.16
CA LEU A 864 -63.97 16.30 -3.69
C LEU A 864 -64.27 17.30 -4.80
N GLU A 865 -63.29 17.63 -5.65
CA GLU A 865 -63.47 18.50 -6.82
C GLU A 865 -64.47 17.90 -7.82
N ALA A 866 -64.36 16.61 -8.15
CA ALA A 866 -65.33 15.92 -9.00
C ALA A 866 -66.74 15.86 -8.37
N THR A 867 -66.82 15.68 -7.04
CA THR A 867 -68.09 15.68 -6.30
C THR A 867 -68.75 17.06 -6.30
N VAL A 868 -67.96 18.13 -6.08
CA VAL A 868 -68.41 19.52 -6.14
C VAL A 868 -68.85 19.87 -7.56
N GLN A 869 -68.11 19.44 -8.59
CA GLN A 869 -68.46 19.66 -9.98
C GLN A 869 -69.81 19.01 -10.33
N ASN A 870 -70.02 17.73 -9.97
CA ASN A 870 -71.30 17.06 -10.18
C ASN A 870 -72.46 17.78 -9.47
N ASN A 871 -72.26 18.22 -8.22
CA ASN A 871 -73.26 19.02 -7.49
C ASN A 871 -73.54 20.38 -8.18
N GLN A 872 -72.55 21.00 -8.84
CA GLN A 872 -72.75 22.21 -9.63
C GLN A 872 -73.49 21.95 -10.95
N ASP A 873 -73.23 20.81 -11.62
CA ASP A 873 -73.96 20.38 -12.81
C ASP A 873 -75.43 20.05 -12.47
N GLU A 874 -75.68 19.31 -11.39
CA GLU A 874 -77.04 19.06 -10.87
C GLU A 874 -77.76 20.35 -10.48
N ARG A 875 -77.08 21.27 -9.78
CA ARG A 875 -77.62 22.60 -9.44
C ARG A 875 -77.97 23.41 -10.69
N ARG A 876 -77.15 23.38 -11.74
CA ARG A 876 -77.46 24.01 -13.03
C ARG A 876 -78.67 23.35 -13.70
N ALA A 877 -78.75 22.02 -13.72
CA ALA A 877 -79.89 21.27 -14.27
C ALA A 877 -81.19 21.44 -13.46
N LEU A 878 -81.11 21.79 -12.17
CA LEU A 878 -82.26 22.19 -11.35
C LEU A 878 -82.69 23.64 -11.63
N LEU A 879 -81.74 24.59 -11.66
CA LEU A 879 -82.02 25.99 -12.00
C LEU A 879 -82.64 26.15 -13.40
N GLU A 880 -82.16 25.40 -14.40
CA GLU A 880 -82.73 25.43 -15.74
C GLU A 880 -84.16 24.86 -15.79
N ARG A 881 -84.49 23.90 -14.91
CA ARG A 881 -85.86 23.40 -14.73
C ARG A 881 -86.74 24.44 -14.03
N CYS A 882 -86.24 25.13 -13.00
CA CYS A 882 -86.94 26.24 -12.35
C CYS A 882 -87.29 27.33 -13.37
N ILE A 883 -86.30 27.84 -14.12
CA ILE A 883 -86.49 28.89 -15.14
C ILE A 883 -87.51 28.46 -16.21
N LYS A 884 -87.49 27.19 -16.65
CA LYS A 884 -88.51 26.66 -17.57
C LYS A 884 -89.91 26.67 -16.96
N SER A 885 -90.04 26.26 -15.69
CA SER A 885 -91.34 26.28 -14.98
C SER A 885 -91.84 27.71 -14.69
N GLU A 886 -90.95 28.66 -14.38
CA GLU A 886 -91.27 30.08 -14.23
C GLU A 886 -91.80 30.66 -15.54
N GLY A 887 -91.11 30.40 -16.66
CA GLY A 887 -91.56 30.76 -18.01
C GLY A 887 -92.80 30.00 -18.50
N GLU A 888 -93.29 28.98 -17.79
CA GLU A 888 -94.61 28.37 -18.00
C GLU A 888 -95.69 29.01 -17.11
N ILE A 889 -95.34 29.32 -15.86
CA ILE A 889 -96.18 30.09 -14.93
C ILE A 889 -96.49 31.48 -15.52
N GLU A 890 -95.53 32.19 -16.08
CA GLU A 890 -95.75 33.48 -16.77
C GLU A 890 -96.76 33.34 -17.93
N LYS A 891 -96.64 32.29 -18.75
CA LYS A 891 -97.59 32.02 -19.85
C LYS A 891 -99.00 31.70 -19.33
N LEU A 892 -99.11 31.04 -18.19
CA LEU A 892 -100.39 30.76 -17.53
C LEU A 892 -100.98 32.01 -16.87
N GLN A 893 -100.16 32.86 -16.25
CA GLN A 893 -100.57 34.16 -15.72
C GLN A 893 -101.06 35.10 -16.83
N ALA A 894 -100.35 35.17 -17.97
CA ALA A 894 -100.78 35.94 -19.13
C ALA A 894 -102.15 35.47 -19.66
N LYS A 895 -102.37 34.15 -19.76
CA LYS A 895 -103.68 33.57 -20.10
C LYS A 895 -104.76 33.88 -19.07
N LEU A 896 -104.45 33.84 -17.76
CA LEU A 896 -105.38 34.22 -16.70
C LEU A 896 -105.77 35.70 -16.79
N VAL A 897 -104.83 36.60 -17.07
CA VAL A 897 -105.10 38.03 -17.29
C VAL A 897 -105.97 38.24 -18.54
N GLU A 898 -105.70 37.54 -19.64
CA GLU A 898 -106.51 37.60 -20.86
C GLU A 898 -107.95 37.08 -20.62
N MET A 899 -108.09 35.95 -19.93
CA MET A 899 -109.40 35.37 -19.57
C MET A 899 -110.16 36.24 -18.57
N LYS A 900 -109.47 36.86 -17.61
CA LYS A 900 -110.08 37.85 -16.71
C LYS A 900 -110.57 39.07 -17.48
N LYS A 901 -109.76 39.62 -18.40
CA LYS A 901 -110.19 40.75 -19.27
C LYS A 901 -111.41 40.38 -20.14
N LYS A 902 -111.50 39.14 -20.62
CA LYS A 902 -112.71 38.65 -21.31
C LYS A 902 -113.92 38.59 -20.38
N LEU A 903 -113.76 38.07 -19.15
CA LEU A 903 -114.81 38.03 -18.14
C LEU A 903 -115.29 39.43 -17.74
N ASP A 904 -114.37 40.36 -17.47
CA ASP A 904 -114.65 41.75 -17.13
C ASP A 904 -115.43 42.43 -18.27
N ASN A 905 -115.01 42.25 -19.53
CA ASN A 905 -115.72 42.74 -20.73
C ASN A 905 -117.15 42.17 -20.83
N THR A 906 -117.33 40.85 -20.63
CA THR A 906 -118.68 40.24 -20.67
C THR A 906 -119.56 40.69 -19.51
N THR A 907 -118.97 40.97 -18.34
CA THR A 907 -119.68 41.48 -17.16
C THR A 907 -120.14 42.92 -17.39
N ALA A 908 -119.29 43.76 -18.00
CA ALA A 908 -119.66 45.12 -18.39
C ALA A 908 -120.80 45.12 -19.43
N ALA A 909 -120.73 44.26 -20.46
CA ALA A 909 -121.81 44.11 -21.44
C ALA A 909 -123.14 43.65 -20.79
N MET A 910 -123.07 42.72 -19.84
CA MET A 910 -124.25 42.26 -19.09
C MET A 910 -124.85 43.37 -18.20
N GLN A 911 -124.02 44.20 -17.57
CA GLN A 911 -124.49 45.35 -16.78
C GLN A 911 -125.17 46.40 -17.64
N GLU A 912 -124.64 46.67 -18.84
CA GLU A 912 -125.21 47.70 -19.72
C GLU A 912 -126.55 47.24 -20.34
N LEU A 913 -126.65 45.98 -20.77
CA LEU A 913 -127.93 45.36 -21.13
C LEU A 913 -128.94 45.41 -19.97
N GLY A 914 -128.48 45.26 -18.72
CA GLY A 914 -129.30 45.45 -17.52
C GLY A 914 -129.85 46.88 -17.39
N ARG A 915 -129.01 47.91 -17.63
CA ARG A 915 -129.42 49.32 -17.61
C ARG A 915 -130.41 49.65 -18.73
N GLU A 916 -130.17 49.17 -19.95
CA GLU A 916 -131.09 49.39 -21.07
C GLU A 916 -132.47 48.77 -20.80
N ASN A 917 -132.50 47.53 -20.30
CA ASN A 917 -133.75 46.84 -19.97
C ASN A 917 -134.53 47.58 -18.86
N GLN A 918 -133.84 48.04 -17.81
CA GLN A 918 -134.45 48.87 -16.75
C GLN A 918 -134.99 50.21 -17.31
N SER A 919 -134.26 50.85 -18.23
CA SER A 919 -134.70 52.10 -18.89
C SER A 919 -135.97 51.89 -19.74
N LEU A 920 -136.04 50.79 -20.48
CA LEU A 920 -137.23 50.40 -21.25
C LEU A 920 -138.45 50.17 -20.33
N GLN A 921 -138.24 49.47 -19.21
CA GLN A 921 -139.29 49.17 -18.23
C GLN A 921 -139.87 50.44 -17.56
N ILE A 922 -139.02 51.44 -17.28
CA ILE A 922 -139.43 52.76 -16.77
C ILE A 922 -140.27 53.50 -17.82
N LYS A 923 -139.83 53.54 -19.08
CA LYS A 923 -140.56 54.19 -20.19
C LYS A 923 -141.94 53.56 -20.40
N GLN A 924 -142.03 52.22 -20.35
CA GLN A 924 -143.30 51.49 -20.45
C GLN A 924 -144.25 51.83 -19.30
N THR A 925 -143.74 51.92 -18.08
CA THR A 925 -144.52 52.27 -16.87
C THR A 925 -145.06 53.71 -16.92
N GLN A 926 -144.28 54.66 -17.46
CA GLN A 926 -144.74 56.05 -17.65
C GLN A 926 -145.85 56.17 -18.70
N ALA A 927 -145.81 55.38 -19.77
CA ALA A 927 -146.84 55.40 -20.81
C ALA A 927 -148.23 54.98 -20.31
N LEU A 928 -148.28 54.04 -19.36
CA LEU A 928 -149.52 53.46 -18.82
C LEU A 928 -150.25 54.36 -17.79
N ASN A 929 -149.58 55.35 -17.21
CA ASN A 929 -150.11 56.14 -16.08
C ASN A 929 -150.85 57.45 -16.46
N ARG A 930 -151.19 57.64 -17.74
CA ARG A 930 -151.90 58.85 -18.23
C ARG A 930 -153.38 58.82 -17.85
N LYS A 931 -153.77 59.52 -16.78
CA LYS A 931 -155.16 59.70 -16.37
C LYS A 931 -155.90 60.71 -17.27
N TRP A 932 -157.20 60.49 -17.45
CA TRP A 932 -158.11 61.46 -18.09
C TRP A 932 -158.55 62.50 -17.05
N ALA A 933 -158.49 63.79 -17.38
CA ALA A 933 -158.86 64.85 -16.44
C ALA A 933 -160.39 65.04 -16.40
N GLU A 934 -160.95 65.19 -15.20
CA GLU A 934 -162.37 65.45 -15.02
C GLU A 934 -162.70 66.94 -15.25
N ASP A 935 -163.85 67.22 -15.90
CA ASP A 935 -164.23 68.59 -16.27
C ASP A 935 -164.45 69.51 -15.05
N ASN A 936 -164.72 68.96 -13.88
CA ASN A 936 -164.93 69.72 -12.65
C ASN A 936 -163.62 70.23 -12.02
N ASP A 937 -162.53 69.48 -12.15
CA ASP A 937 -161.23 69.82 -11.56
C ASP A 937 -160.53 70.96 -12.32
N VAL A 938 -160.89 71.14 -13.59
CA VAL A 938 -160.18 72.06 -14.50
C VAL A 938 -161.02 73.29 -14.81
N GLN A 939 -160.79 74.38 -14.08
CA GLN A 939 -161.48 75.67 -14.27
C GLN A 939 -160.85 76.56 -15.34
N ASN A 940 -159.61 76.26 -15.77
CA ASN A 940 -158.83 77.05 -16.71
C ASN A 940 -158.14 76.15 -17.74
N CYS A 941 -158.00 76.59 -18.99
CA CYS A 941 -157.31 75.84 -20.03
C CYS A 941 -155.86 75.51 -19.62
N MET A 942 -155.48 74.23 -19.60
CA MET A 942 -154.16 73.73 -19.16
C MET A 942 -152.97 74.08 -20.09
N ALA A 943 -153.15 75.05 -20.99
CA ALA A 943 -152.10 75.61 -21.84
C ALA A 943 -152.03 77.15 -21.71
N CYS A 944 -153.15 77.84 -21.97
CA CYS A 944 -153.19 79.32 -21.98
C CYS A 944 -153.81 79.97 -20.73
N GLY A 945 -154.22 79.20 -19.71
CA GLY A 945 -154.83 79.72 -18.48
C GLY A 945 -156.22 80.36 -18.63
N LYS A 946 -156.74 80.49 -19.85
CA LYS A 946 -158.06 81.07 -20.16
C LYS A 946 -159.16 80.32 -19.39
N GLY A 947 -159.90 81.04 -18.54
CA GLY A 947 -160.97 80.48 -17.72
C GLY A 947 -162.11 79.93 -18.58
N PHE A 948 -162.64 78.76 -18.20
CA PHE A 948 -163.79 78.16 -18.88
C PHE A 948 -165.10 78.86 -18.47
N SER A 949 -166.01 78.99 -19.41
CA SER A 949 -167.26 79.75 -19.26
C SER A 949 -168.34 79.20 -20.21
N VAL A 950 -169.53 79.80 -20.20
CA VAL A 950 -170.61 79.44 -21.14
C VAL A 950 -170.18 79.63 -22.61
N THR A 951 -169.29 80.58 -22.89
CA THR A 951 -168.73 80.85 -24.23
C THR A 951 -167.39 80.15 -24.49
N VAL A 952 -166.58 79.89 -23.47
CA VAL A 952 -165.29 79.18 -23.59
C VAL A 952 -165.44 77.76 -23.05
N ARG A 953 -165.68 76.78 -23.93
CA ARG A 953 -165.92 75.38 -23.55
C ARG A 953 -164.65 74.54 -23.36
N ARG A 954 -164.76 73.52 -22.51
CA ARG A 954 -163.73 72.51 -22.20
C ARG A 954 -163.60 71.47 -23.31
N HIS A 955 -162.35 71.07 -23.61
CA HIS A 955 -162.03 70.01 -24.57
C HIS A 955 -160.80 69.20 -24.15
N HIS A 956 -160.93 67.88 -24.01
CA HIS A 956 -159.81 66.99 -23.70
C HIS A 956 -158.86 66.78 -24.89
N CYS A 957 -157.56 66.68 -24.61
CA CYS A 957 -156.57 66.12 -25.51
C CYS A 957 -156.64 64.59 -25.48
N ARG A 958 -156.92 63.93 -26.61
CA ARG A 958 -157.07 62.47 -26.69
C ARG A 958 -155.76 61.68 -26.54
N GLN A 959 -154.61 62.36 -26.44
CA GLN A 959 -153.28 61.77 -26.25
C GLN A 959 -152.75 61.87 -24.80
N CYS A 960 -153.21 62.85 -24.02
CA CYS A 960 -152.72 63.08 -22.65
C CYS A 960 -153.81 63.30 -21.59
N GLY A 961 -155.11 63.24 -21.95
CA GLY A 961 -156.23 63.32 -21.00
C GLY A 961 -156.56 64.71 -20.46
N ASN A 962 -155.63 65.67 -20.52
CA ASN A 962 -155.78 67.04 -20.02
C ASN A 962 -156.80 67.89 -20.81
N ILE A 963 -157.33 68.95 -20.18
CA ILE A 963 -158.42 69.79 -20.70
C ILE A 963 -157.92 71.17 -21.17
N PHE A 964 -158.35 71.54 -22.38
CA PHE A 964 -157.93 72.75 -23.10
C PHE A 964 -159.14 73.50 -23.70
N CYS A 965 -158.93 74.74 -24.15
CA CYS A 965 -159.90 75.50 -24.94
C CYS A 965 -159.82 75.13 -26.43
N ALA A 966 -160.75 75.65 -27.24
CA ALA A 966 -160.80 75.41 -28.69
C ALA A 966 -159.53 75.85 -29.44
N GLU A 967 -158.89 76.93 -29.00
CA GLU A 967 -157.65 77.47 -29.59
C GLU A 967 -156.49 76.50 -29.36
N CYS A 968 -156.16 76.21 -28.09
CA CYS A 968 -155.07 75.31 -27.69
C CYS A 968 -155.35 73.80 -27.92
N SER A 969 -156.42 73.47 -28.63
CA SER A 969 -156.74 72.12 -29.09
C SER A 969 -157.38 72.12 -30.48
N ALA A 970 -157.01 73.10 -31.33
CA ALA A 970 -157.57 73.24 -32.67
C ALA A 970 -157.24 72.07 -33.61
N LYS A 971 -156.20 71.28 -33.31
CA LYS A 971 -155.61 70.29 -34.20
C LYS A 971 -156.00 68.85 -33.84
N ASN A 972 -156.02 67.97 -34.84
CA ASN A 972 -156.26 66.53 -34.68
C ASN A 972 -155.04 65.72 -35.14
N ALA A 973 -154.59 64.77 -34.32
CA ALA A 973 -153.49 63.84 -34.64
C ALA A 973 -153.96 62.38 -34.52
N LEU A 974 -153.24 61.46 -35.16
CA LEU A 974 -153.41 60.03 -34.93
C LEU A 974 -152.80 59.67 -33.57
N THR A 975 -153.57 59.03 -32.69
CA THR A 975 -153.10 58.55 -31.38
C THR A 975 -153.04 57.02 -31.40
N PRO A 976 -152.20 56.38 -30.56
CA PRO A 976 -152.21 54.91 -30.42
C PRO A 976 -153.59 54.35 -30.05
N SER A 977 -154.44 55.17 -29.43
CA SER A 977 -155.82 54.88 -29.05
C SER A 977 -156.87 55.06 -30.16
N SER A 978 -156.52 55.64 -31.33
CA SER A 978 -157.50 55.96 -32.38
C SER A 978 -156.93 55.83 -33.81
N LYS A 979 -157.57 54.98 -34.63
CA LYS A 979 -157.29 54.84 -36.07
C LYS A 979 -157.78 56.02 -36.94
N LYS A 980 -158.30 57.09 -36.34
CA LYS A 980 -158.71 58.33 -37.01
C LYS A 980 -158.12 59.55 -36.28
N PRO A 981 -157.75 60.64 -36.96
CA PRO A 981 -157.21 61.83 -36.31
C PRO A 981 -158.20 62.41 -35.28
N VAL A 982 -157.77 62.48 -34.01
CA VAL A 982 -158.56 62.95 -32.87
C VAL A 982 -157.95 64.21 -32.27
N ARG A 983 -158.79 65.07 -31.68
CA ARG A 983 -158.38 66.34 -31.07
C ARG A 983 -157.29 66.14 -30.01
N VAL A 984 -156.19 66.86 -30.17
CA VAL A 984 -155.06 66.92 -29.23
C VAL A 984 -154.74 68.37 -28.91
N CYS A 985 -154.02 68.61 -27.81
CA CYS A 985 -153.41 69.91 -27.57
C CYS A 985 -152.18 70.11 -28.46
N ASP A 986 -151.73 71.36 -28.63
CA ASP A 986 -150.61 71.69 -29.50
C ASP A 986 -149.30 70.95 -29.15
N THR A 987 -149.01 70.76 -27.86
CA THR A 987 -147.85 69.96 -27.41
C THR A 987 -147.94 68.53 -27.95
N CYS A 988 -149.03 67.82 -27.63
CA CYS A 988 -149.21 66.44 -28.09
C CYS A 988 -149.45 66.31 -29.59
N PHE A 989 -149.81 67.39 -30.29
CA PHE A 989 -149.80 67.41 -31.74
C PHE A 989 -148.38 67.36 -32.27
N ASN A 990 -147.50 68.24 -31.77
CA ASN A 990 -146.09 68.27 -32.15
C ASN A 990 -145.39 66.94 -31.78
N ASP A 991 -145.59 66.44 -30.55
CA ASP A 991 -145.05 65.15 -30.07
C ASP A 991 -145.47 63.94 -30.95
N LEU A 992 -146.56 64.07 -31.72
CA LEU A 992 -147.11 63.04 -32.61
C LEU A 992 -146.81 63.29 -34.10
N GLN A 993 -146.24 64.44 -34.47
CA GLN A 993 -145.79 64.70 -35.84
C GLN A 993 -144.30 64.39 -36.04
N GLY A 994 -143.48 64.53 -34.99
CA GLY A 994 -142.02 64.32 -35.03
C GLY A 994 -141.25 65.63 -35.04
#